data_AF-A0A3F2REC1-F1
#
_entry.id   AF-A0A3F2REC1-F1
#
_cell.length_a   1.000
_cell.length_b   1.000
_cell.length_c   1.000
_cell.angle_alpha   90.00
_cell.angle_beta   90.00
_cell.angle_gamma   90.00
#
_symmetry.space_group_name_H-M   'P 1'
#
loop_
_entity.id
_entity.type
_entity.pdbx_description
1 polymer ?
#
loop_
_entity_poly.entity_id
_entity_poly.type
_entity_poly.pdbx_seq_one_letter_code
_entity_poly.pdbx_strand_id
1 'polypeptide(L)'
;MGEPPMRMGLVDGKAWPDVYQFMETFEKKHVGRRIKLVILLRHGEATHNATKARVGDKIWEEEYENRPEFIDAPLTSHGQEQADSAAVMLEKQIAKCGLKLQRIFVSPLDRTLQTYDRVFARLKDIPVSVVELARETLGVVQCDRRKIMAPKQAAYPKLDFNHVASENDTWWKPDHRETNDEISERAAEFLKGVFYDCSESLTAATSRFRYSPGFFIQGEPSHPLPEAHAPRMGLKDGKTWQDVQTEIDAKNRSGTLMKLVVLLRHGEGTHNVAIEKYGSDAWNAYYCKLPVYIDAPLTLTGIQQAETSSLRLNTEINSGLQLQHVLISPLERTLRTYTIVYQNQTAKIPSTPLELPREVLGVDTCDERRSISEKRVQYPDLDFSGFDSDADPWWTSNHRETDNEINSRASKFLDLLFYDISAKSVGVVSHSVFGAALLRVIGHREYSLGTAEFLPLLIEELISIAFCPTVEMTNLHRLVALCTAAVATVASATTHYEYKTVDVDYGFDENEEEPRSVIMMIPDGTGPNIFTLARTVLDPSLETRLHIDPYLMGTVQTHSSTSYITDSASSATAYSTGFKTYDAAIAMDTYEKPLGTVLEAAKARGMVTGMIVTSRVTHATPASFAAHVIDRDSEDDIAAQYVASKNLDFLLGGGKRHFNDSMLQDLEANGYSLAYDYQALLDYQAANVDSGALRVFGLFHKSHMTYEVDRAREQAANDTTAREPSLPEMVDVVLDLLRKNEQAKKHGYFLMIEGSRVDHAGHSNDPGSMAKEAITFDETFAVVLDHLEQSPNTAMLSAADHGTGGLTLGRDSPYMWYPTELQQQNMSTEIMQVHLEGVLDSNDCSTDANETCKTVLLTTAKTLLANYTNVTSVSDEDVATLVTEIATAVDETRDLEDVMIELGHVISVRAAIGWTTIGHVGTDVNLYCKGPQVFERMCKGLHENTYLNKIMTNFLGLEHQQDLETLKHRNFTVLEDPLAF
;
A
#
# COMPACT_ATOMS: atom_id res chain seq x y z
N MET A 1 25.54 -33.81 6.31
CA MET A 1 24.19 -33.34 6.67
C MET A 1 24.05 -33.48 8.17
N GLY A 2 23.89 -32.37 8.89
CA GLY A 2 23.77 -32.40 10.36
C GLY A 2 22.48 -33.07 10.81
N GLU A 3 22.40 -33.45 12.10
CA GLU A 3 21.12 -33.88 12.67
C GLU A 3 20.08 -32.77 12.47
N PRO A 4 18.89 -33.09 11.94
CA PRO A 4 17.91 -32.06 11.68
C PRO A 4 17.39 -31.45 12.99
N PRO A 5 17.06 -30.16 13.00
CA PRO A 5 16.75 -29.43 14.22
C PRO A 5 15.60 -30.08 14.98
N MET A 6 15.85 -30.46 16.24
CA MET A 6 14.90 -31.14 17.12
C MET A 6 13.64 -30.33 17.46
N ARG A 7 13.49 -29.11 16.93
CA ARG A 7 12.44 -28.15 17.30
C ARG A 7 11.56 -27.68 16.13
N MET A 8 11.77 -28.17 14.90
CA MET A 8 10.98 -27.74 13.72
C MET A 8 10.81 -26.21 13.59
N GLY A 9 11.85 -25.43 13.95
CA GLY A 9 11.83 -23.97 13.86
C GLY A 9 11.17 -23.23 15.03
N LEU A 10 10.80 -23.91 16.13
CA LEU A 10 10.36 -23.21 17.36
C LEU A 10 11.51 -22.38 17.96
N VAL A 11 11.19 -21.14 18.36
CA VAL A 11 12.09 -20.24 19.10
C VAL A 11 12.52 -20.89 20.42
N ASP A 12 13.74 -20.59 20.86
CA ASP A 12 14.29 -21.17 22.07
C ASP A 12 13.42 -20.92 23.31
N GLY A 13 13.22 -22.00 24.09
CA GLY A 13 12.37 -21.97 25.27
C GLY A 13 10.86 -22.17 25.00
N LYS A 14 10.43 -22.26 23.74
CA LYS A 14 9.03 -22.56 23.36
C LYS A 14 8.83 -24.04 23.00
N ALA A 15 7.63 -24.54 23.28
CA ALA A 15 7.15 -25.88 22.91
C ALA A 15 5.82 -25.80 22.15
N TRP A 16 5.42 -26.87 21.46
CA TRP A 16 4.14 -26.90 20.74
C TRP A 16 2.90 -26.53 21.57
N PRO A 17 2.80 -26.91 22.87
CA PRO A 17 1.73 -26.42 23.73
C PRO A 17 1.62 -24.89 23.82
N ASP A 18 2.75 -24.17 23.79
CA ASP A 18 2.75 -22.70 23.82
C ASP A 18 2.13 -22.11 22.55
N VAL A 19 2.35 -22.75 21.39
CA VAL A 19 1.75 -22.36 20.11
C VAL A 19 0.23 -22.49 20.16
N TYR A 20 -0.30 -23.60 20.69
CA TYR A 20 -1.75 -23.78 20.82
C TYR A 20 -2.36 -22.79 21.81
N GLN A 21 -1.68 -22.52 22.93
CA GLN A 21 -2.13 -21.53 23.91
C GLN A 21 -2.19 -20.13 23.29
N PHE A 22 -1.21 -19.77 22.48
CA PHE A 22 -1.21 -18.53 21.71
C PHE A 22 -2.38 -18.47 20.73
N MET A 23 -2.60 -19.53 19.95
CA MET A 23 -3.71 -19.59 18.99
C MET A 23 -5.07 -19.42 19.67
N GLU A 24 -5.30 -20.12 20.80
CA GLU A 24 -6.54 -20.00 21.57
C GLU A 24 -6.72 -18.60 22.15
N THR A 25 -5.64 -18.00 22.67
CA THR A 25 -5.66 -16.64 23.22
C THR A 25 -5.95 -15.61 22.12
N PHE A 26 -5.37 -15.79 20.94
CA PHE A 26 -5.58 -14.94 19.78
C PHE A 26 -7.05 -14.95 19.34
N GLU A 27 -7.66 -16.12 19.16
CA GLU A 27 -9.07 -16.21 18.73
C GLU A 27 -10.04 -15.67 19.79
N LYS A 28 -9.72 -15.82 21.08
CA LYS A 28 -10.50 -15.21 22.17
C LYS A 28 -10.38 -13.68 22.19
N LYS A 29 -9.18 -13.14 21.97
CA LYS A 29 -8.91 -11.70 21.98
C LYS A 29 -9.43 -11.00 20.72
N HIS A 30 -9.46 -11.71 19.59
CA HIS A 30 -9.84 -11.18 18.29
C HIS A 30 -11.03 -11.95 17.70
N VAL A 31 -12.20 -11.78 18.32
CA VAL A 31 -13.46 -12.43 17.93
C VAL A 31 -13.71 -12.21 16.43
N GLY A 32 -13.90 -13.31 15.69
CA GLY A 32 -14.12 -13.30 14.24
C GLY A 32 -12.85 -13.51 13.40
N ARG A 33 -11.64 -13.39 13.98
CA ARG A 33 -10.39 -13.77 13.32
C ARG A 33 -10.05 -15.23 13.65
N ARG A 34 -9.60 -15.99 12.65
CA ARG A 34 -9.19 -17.39 12.79
C ARG A 34 -7.68 -17.52 12.62
N ILE A 35 -7.08 -18.50 13.28
CA ILE A 35 -5.66 -18.83 13.12
C ILE A 35 -5.49 -20.34 12.95
N LYS A 36 -4.61 -20.75 12.03
CA LYS A 36 -4.27 -22.15 11.76
C LYS A 36 -2.75 -22.34 11.74
N LEU A 37 -2.27 -23.44 12.31
CA LEU A 37 -0.89 -23.88 12.16
C LEU A 37 -0.81 -24.75 10.89
N VAL A 38 -0.02 -24.33 9.91
CA VAL A 38 0.24 -25.07 8.67
C VAL A 38 1.69 -25.54 8.67
N ILE A 39 1.91 -26.83 8.45
CA ILE A 39 3.24 -27.44 8.38
C ILE A 39 3.43 -27.98 6.97
N LEU A 40 4.44 -27.47 6.27
CA LEU A 40 4.75 -27.86 4.90
C LEU A 40 5.81 -28.95 4.90
N LEU A 41 5.57 -29.99 4.09
CA LEU A 41 6.54 -31.05 3.83
C LEU A 41 6.81 -31.13 2.33
N ARG A 42 8.08 -30.95 1.95
CA ARG A 42 8.53 -31.20 0.58
C ARG A 42 8.61 -32.71 0.32
N HIS A 43 8.24 -33.16 -0.87
CA HIS A 43 8.42 -34.55 -1.27
C HIS A 43 9.91 -34.94 -1.27
N GLY A 44 10.21 -36.22 -1.06
CA GLY A 44 11.58 -36.75 -1.21
C GLY A 44 12.08 -36.64 -2.66
N GLU A 45 13.37 -36.84 -2.88
CA GLU A 45 13.97 -36.81 -4.22
C GLU A 45 13.24 -37.74 -5.21
N ALA A 46 12.70 -37.18 -6.28
CA ALA A 46 12.10 -37.92 -7.38
C ALA A 46 13.09 -38.16 -8.52
N THR A 47 12.77 -39.09 -9.43
CA THR A 47 13.64 -39.42 -10.57
C THR A 47 13.96 -38.21 -11.46
N HIS A 48 13.05 -37.23 -11.55
CA HIS A 48 13.29 -35.98 -12.26
C HIS A 48 14.30 -35.09 -11.50
N ASN A 49 14.23 -34.99 -10.16
CA ASN A 49 15.19 -34.22 -9.36
C ASN A 49 16.60 -34.81 -9.48
N ALA A 50 16.72 -36.13 -9.34
CA ALA A 50 17.99 -36.84 -9.47
C ALA A 50 18.60 -36.68 -10.87
N THR A 51 17.74 -36.70 -11.91
CA THR A 51 18.21 -36.49 -13.29
C THR A 51 18.65 -35.05 -13.50
N LYS A 52 17.84 -34.07 -13.10
CA LYS A 52 18.16 -32.63 -13.17
C LYS A 52 19.47 -32.32 -12.45
N ALA A 53 19.67 -32.84 -11.24
CA ALA A 53 20.91 -32.67 -10.48
C ALA A 53 22.15 -33.28 -11.18
N ARG A 54 21.97 -34.37 -11.94
CA ARG A 54 23.06 -35.02 -12.68
C ARG A 54 23.43 -34.31 -13.98
N VAL A 55 22.44 -33.79 -14.72
CA VAL A 55 22.65 -33.21 -16.05
C VAL A 55 22.79 -31.68 -16.04
N GLY A 56 22.38 -31.02 -14.96
CA GLY A 56 22.36 -29.56 -14.83
C GLY A 56 21.11 -28.93 -15.46
N ASP A 57 20.74 -27.74 -15.00
CA ASP A 57 19.46 -27.09 -15.32
C ASP A 57 19.25 -26.83 -16.81
N LYS A 58 20.29 -26.34 -17.51
CA LYS A 58 20.23 -26.05 -18.93
C LYS A 58 19.95 -27.30 -19.78
N ILE A 59 20.68 -28.38 -19.54
CA ILE A 59 20.50 -29.64 -20.28
C ILE A 59 19.15 -30.27 -19.90
N TRP A 60 18.73 -30.12 -18.65
CA TRP A 60 17.42 -30.56 -18.20
C TRP A 60 16.30 -29.91 -19.02
N GLU A 61 16.31 -28.59 -19.13
CA GLU A 61 15.31 -27.80 -19.87
C GLU A 61 15.32 -28.12 -21.37
N GLU A 62 16.51 -28.17 -21.98
CA GLU A 62 16.65 -28.36 -23.42
C GLU A 62 16.34 -29.80 -23.88
N GLU A 63 16.69 -30.81 -23.08
CA GLU A 63 16.70 -32.20 -23.54
C GLU A 63 15.82 -33.17 -22.74
N TYR A 64 15.52 -32.91 -21.46
CA TYR A 64 14.94 -33.93 -20.56
C TYR A 64 13.53 -33.60 -20.06
N GLU A 65 13.21 -32.36 -19.74
CA GLU A 65 12.00 -31.99 -19.01
C GLU A 65 10.69 -32.33 -19.75
N ASN A 66 10.77 -32.40 -21.08
CA ASN A 66 9.66 -32.74 -21.97
C ASN A 66 9.56 -34.24 -22.30
N ARG A 67 10.43 -35.08 -21.72
CA ARG A 67 10.43 -36.52 -22.04
C ARG A 67 9.32 -37.27 -21.32
N PRO A 68 8.62 -38.21 -22.01
CA PRO A 68 7.53 -38.98 -21.41
C PRO A 68 7.91 -39.80 -20.16
N GLU A 69 9.18 -40.22 -20.02
CA GLU A 69 9.61 -40.98 -18.84
C GLU A 69 9.51 -40.20 -17.51
N PHE A 70 9.43 -38.87 -17.56
CA PHE A 70 9.27 -38.03 -16.37
C PHE A 70 7.83 -37.71 -16.02
N ILE A 71 6.85 -38.15 -16.83
CA ILE A 71 5.43 -38.01 -16.49
C ILE A 71 5.19 -38.64 -15.12
N ASP A 72 4.75 -37.79 -14.19
CA ASP A 72 4.46 -38.18 -12.82
C ASP A 72 5.61 -38.98 -12.18
N ALA A 73 6.79 -38.37 -12.18
CA ALA A 73 8.04 -38.97 -11.73
C ALA A 73 7.93 -39.51 -10.28
N PRO A 74 8.26 -40.81 -10.03
CA PRO A 74 8.24 -41.40 -8.69
C PRO A 74 9.49 -41.06 -7.87
N LEU A 75 9.49 -41.38 -6.58
CA LEU A 75 10.64 -41.27 -5.69
C LEU A 75 11.80 -42.20 -6.09
N THR A 76 13.03 -41.72 -5.93
CA THR A 76 14.24 -42.55 -5.97
C THR A 76 14.39 -43.34 -4.67
N SER A 77 15.31 -44.32 -4.63
CA SER A 77 15.68 -44.98 -3.36
C SER A 77 16.20 -43.97 -2.33
N HIS A 78 16.92 -42.93 -2.77
CA HIS A 78 17.37 -41.87 -1.88
C HIS A 78 16.21 -41.00 -1.37
N GLY A 79 15.25 -40.63 -2.25
CA GLY A 79 14.04 -39.92 -1.84
C GLY A 79 13.18 -40.70 -0.86
N GLN A 80 13.18 -42.02 -0.95
CA GLN A 80 12.52 -42.89 0.03
C GLN A 80 13.19 -42.84 1.41
N GLU A 81 14.52 -42.86 1.48
CA GLU A 81 15.27 -42.69 2.73
C GLU A 81 15.05 -41.30 3.36
N GLN A 82 14.98 -40.25 2.53
CA GLN A 82 14.64 -38.90 2.97
C GLN A 82 13.24 -38.85 3.60
N ALA A 83 12.26 -39.49 2.97
CA ALA A 83 10.91 -39.59 3.51
C ALA A 83 10.87 -40.39 4.82
N ASP A 84 11.60 -41.51 4.93
CA ASP A 84 11.69 -42.28 6.18
C ASP A 84 12.34 -41.47 7.31
N SER A 85 13.33 -40.62 7.00
CA SER A 85 13.94 -39.70 7.97
C SER A 85 12.96 -38.64 8.47
N ALA A 86 12.18 -38.06 7.56
CA ALA A 86 11.12 -37.11 7.91
C ALA A 86 10.04 -37.76 8.79
N ALA A 87 9.69 -39.02 8.54
CA ALA A 87 8.78 -39.80 9.38
C ALA A 87 9.28 -39.88 10.84
N VAL A 88 10.55 -40.27 11.04
CA VAL A 88 11.15 -40.37 12.37
C VAL A 88 11.18 -39.03 13.09
N MET A 89 11.43 -37.93 12.38
CA MET A 89 11.36 -36.59 12.96
C MET A 89 9.95 -36.26 13.41
N LEU A 90 8.95 -36.46 12.55
CA LEU A 90 7.56 -36.15 12.84
C LEU A 90 7.05 -36.98 14.03
N GLU A 91 7.35 -38.27 14.08
CA GLU A 91 7.04 -39.15 15.20
C GLU A 91 7.64 -38.62 16.52
N LYS A 92 8.88 -38.14 16.51
CA LYS A 92 9.50 -37.51 17.69
C LYS A 92 8.77 -36.23 18.11
N GLN A 93 8.37 -35.38 17.16
CA GLN A 93 7.65 -34.13 17.47
C GLN A 93 6.28 -34.40 18.10
N ILE A 94 5.55 -35.37 17.56
CA ILE A 94 4.25 -35.77 18.10
C ILE A 94 4.42 -36.40 19.48
N ALA A 95 5.31 -37.39 19.62
CA ALA A 95 5.43 -38.16 20.85
C ALA A 95 6.15 -37.44 22.00
N LYS A 96 7.15 -36.59 21.70
CA LYS A 96 8.00 -35.95 22.72
C LYS A 96 7.77 -34.46 22.89
N CYS A 97 7.34 -33.77 21.83
CA CYS A 97 7.24 -32.31 21.83
C CYS A 97 5.78 -31.81 21.85
N GLY A 98 4.80 -32.70 21.70
CA GLY A 98 3.38 -32.37 21.79
C GLY A 98 2.77 -31.80 20.50
N LEU A 99 3.36 -32.07 19.34
CA LEU A 99 2.75 -31.69 18.05
C LEU A 99 1.42 -32.43 17.83
N LYS A 100 0.38 -31.71 17.42
CA LYS A 100 -0.97 -32.23 17.14
C LYS A 100 -1.34 -31.89 15.72
N LEU A 101 -1.42 -32.91 14.87
CA LEU A 101 -1.90 -32.79 13.49
C LEU A 101 -3.39 -33.12 13.43
N GLN A 102 -4.17 -32.30 12.73
CA GLN A 102 -5.63 -32.45 12.64
C GLN A 102 -6.11 -32.92 11.25
N ARG A 103 -5.34 -32.63 10.19
CA ARG A 103 -5.66 -33.01 8.81
C ARG A 103 -4.38 -32.99 7.98
N ILE A 104 -4.33 -33.82 6.94
CA ILE A 104 -3.23 -33.87 5.96
C ILE A 104 -3.81 -33.62 4.57
N PHE A 105 -3.12 -32.78 3.80
CA PHE A 105 -3.42 -32.55 2.38
C PHE A 105 -2.24 -33.04 1.56
N VAL A 106 -2.52 -33.76 0.48
CA VAL A 106 -1.47 -34.34 -0.39
C VAL A 106 -1.78 -34.05 -1.85
N SER A 107 -0.76 -33.67 -2.61
CA SER A 107 -0.87 -33.56 -4.07
C SER A 107 -1.04 -34.95 -4.70
N PRO A 108 -1.81 -35.08 -5.80
CA PRO A 108 -2.05 -36.35 -6.45
C PRO A 108 -0.87 -36.91 -7.26
N LEU A 109 0.30 -36.26 -7.25
CA LEU A 109 1.52 -36.74 -7.93
C LEU A 109 2.11 -37.98 -7.22
N ASP A 110 2.74 -38.89 -7.96
CA ASP A 110 3.30 -40.15 -7.46
C ASP A 110 4.34 -39.89 -6.37
N ARG A 111 5.25 -38.92 -6.58
CA ARG A 111 6.28 -38.54 -5.59
C ARG A 111 5.69 -38.08 -4.26
N THR A 112 4.58 -37.34 -4.30
CA THR A 112 3.92 -36.82 -3.09
C THR A 112 3.11 -37.90 -2.39
N LEU A 113 2.40 -38.76 -3.14
CA LEU A 113 1.70 -39.92 -2.56
C LEU A 113 2.67 -40.95 -1.94
N GLN A 114 3.81 -41.22 -2.57
CA GLN A 114 4.85 -42.09 -2.03
C GLN A 114 5.55 -41.49 -0.80
N THR A 115 5.76 -40.17 -0.78
CA THR A 115 6.26 -39.48 0.41
C THR A 115 5.25 -39.59 1.55
N TYR A 116 3.96 -39.38 1.24
CA TYR A 116 2.88 -39.53 2.21
C TYR A 116 2.85 -40.92 2.84
N ASP A 117 2.96 -41.98 2.04
CA ASP A 117 2.90 -43.37 2.52
C ASP A 117 4.02 -43.66 3.53
N ARG A 118 5.20 -43.07 3.31
CA ARG A 118 6.36 -43.25 4.19
C ARG A 118 6.30 -42.40 5.45
N VAL A 119 5.81 -41.17 5.36
CA VAL A 119 5.82 -40.20 6.46
C VAL A 119 4.58 -40.30 7.34
N PHE A 120 3.40 -40.33 6.72
CA PHE A 120 2.15 -40.11 7.42
C PHE A 120 1.28 -41.36 7.56
N ALA A 121 1.43 -42.39 6.72
CA ALA A 121 0.57 -43.59 6.81
C ALA A 121 0.71 -44.36 8.14
N ARG A 122 1.77 -44.08 8.91
CA ARG A 122 1.98 -44.61 10.26
C ARG A 122 1.15 -43.89 11.33
N LEU A 123 0.70 -42.66 11.05
CA LEU A 123 -0.19 -41.89 11.93
C LEU A 123 -1.62 -42.36 11.71
N LYS A 124 -2.20 -42.99 12.74
CA LYS A 124 -3.59 -43.43 12.70
C LYS A 124 -4.51 -42.24 13.00
N ASP A 125 -5.70 -42.26 12.41
CA ASP A 125 -6.84 -41.39 12.77
C ASP A 125 -6.73 -39.89 12.40
N ILE A 126 -5.88 -39.54 11.41
CA ILE A 126 -5.85 -38.19 10.82
C ILE A 126 -6.49 -38.22 9.42
N PRO A 127 -7.54 -37.43 9.14
CA PRO A 127 -8.13 -37.34 7.81
C PRO A 127 -7.13 -36.85 6.76
N VAL A 128 -7.16 -37.47 5.58
CA VAL A 128 -6.25 -37.15 4.47
C VAL A 128 -7.02 -36.90 3.19
N SER A 129 -6.84 -35.71 2.62
CA SER A 129 -7.45 -35.28 1.36
C SER A 129 -6.39 -35.14 0.28
N VAL A 130 -6.62 -35.80 -0.86
CA VAL A 130 -5.82 -35.63 -2.07
C VAL A 130 -6.39 -34.46 -2.86
N VAL A 131 -5.62 -33.39 -3.07
CA VAL A 131 -6.11 -32.13 -3.64
C VAL A 131 -5.23 -31.65 -4.81
N GLU A 132 -5.84 -31.32 -5.95
CA GLU A 132 -5.12 -30.80 -7.12
C GLU A 132 -4.47 -29.43 -6.82
N LEU A 133 -5.10 -28.61 -5.95
CA LEU A 133 -4.60 -27.30 -5.54
C LEU A 133 -3.20 -27.33 -4.87
N ALA A 134 -2.77 -28.48 -4.31
CA ALA A 134 -1.48 -28.64 -3.66
C ALA A 134 -0.33 -29.06 -4.60
N ARG A 135 -0.52 -28.98 -5.93
CA ARG A 135 0.54 -29.26 -6.91
C ARG A 135 1.61 -28.16 -6.93
N GLU A 136 2.78 -28.50 -7.45
CA GLU A 136 3.95 -27.62 -7.51
C GLU A 136 3.73 -26.49 -8.54
N THR A 137 4.09 -26.73 -9.80
CA THR A 137 3.76 -25.88 -10.94
C THR A 137 2.87 -26.70 -11.88
N LEU A 138 1.88 -26.07 -12.52
CA LEU A 138 1.11 -26.67 -13.59
C LEU A 138 1.58 -26.12 -14.93
N GLY A 139 1.65 -26.98 -15.93
CA GLY A 139 1.94 -26.56 -17.30
C GLY A 139 2.95 -27.40 -18.05
N VAL A 140 3.60 -26.80 -19.03
CA VAL A 140 4.32 -27.43 -20.16
C VAL A 140 5.25 -28.60 -19.80
N VAL A 141 5.82 -28.65 -18.61
CA VAL A 141 6.80 -29.67 -18.19
C VAL A 141 6.12 -31.01 -17.87
N GLN A 142 6.69 -32.13 -18.36
CA GLN A 142 6.06 -33.46 -18.18
C GLN A 142 6.06 -33.94 -16.73
N CYS A 143 7.04 -33.56 -15.89
CA CYS A 143 7.06 -33.98 -14.48
C CYS A 143 5.95 -33.39 -13.63
N ASP A 144 5.34 -32.31 -14.12
CA ASP A 144 4.18 -31.69 -13.49
C ASP A 144 2.90 -32.41 -13.87
N ARG A 145 2.88 -33.15 -14.98
CA ARG A 145 1.72 -33.94 -15.45
C ARG A 145 1.49 -35.17 -14.57
N ARG A 146 0.26 -35.32 -14.09
CA ARG A 146 -0.22 -36.49 -13.34
C ARG A 146 -0.60 -37.63 -14.30
N LYS A 147 -0.33 -38.87 -13.90
CA LYS A 147 -0.89 -40.08 -14.55
C LYS A 147 -2.38 -40.21 -14.28
N ILE A 148 -3.06 -41.06 -15.05
CA ILE A 148 -4.49 -41.39 -14.84
C ILE A 148 -4.78 -41.79 -13.38
N MET A 149 -5.97 -41.48 -12.89
CA MET A 149 -6.27 -41.52 -11.46
C MET A 149 -6.60 -42.93 -10.95
N ALA A 150 -7.29 -43.77 -11.73
CA ALA A 150 -7.77 -45.07 -11.29
C ALA A 150 -6.67 -45.99 -10.68
N PRO A 151 -5.44 -46.09 -11.26
CA PRO A 151 -4.35 -46.85 -10.64
C PRO A 151 -3.91 -46.30 -9.28
N LYS A 152 -3.93 -44.97 -9.10
CA LYS A 152 -3.56 -44.31 -7.84
C LYS A 152 -4.62 -44.53 -6.77
N GLN A 153 -5.90 -44.38 -7.11
CA GLN A 153 -7.01 -44.68 -6.21
C GLN A 153 -6.98 -46.15 -5.76
N ALA A 154 -6.64 -47.08 -6.66
CA ALA A 154 -6.47 -48.49 -6.33
C ALA A 154 -5.26 -48.75 -5.42
N ALA A 155 -4.15 -48.04 -5.61
CA ALA A 155 -2.95 -48.14 -4.77
C ALA A 155 -3.16 -47.51 -3.38
N TYR A 156 -4.02 -46.50 -3.26
CA TYR A 156 -4.26 -45.72 -2.04
C TYR A 156 -5.74 -45.69 -1.63
N PRO A 157 -6.37 -46.86 -1.37
CA PRO A 157 -7.83 -46.96 -1.20
C PRO A 157 -8.37 -46.27 0.08
N LYS A 158 -7.50 -45.78 0.95
CA LYS A 158 -7.85 -45.10 2.20
C LYS A 158 -7.78 -43.58 2.11
N LEU A 159 -7.28 -43.02 1.01
CA LEU A 159 -7.20 -41.57 0.84
C LEU A 159 -8.47 -41.03 0.20
N ASP A 160 -8.84 -39.81 0.58
CA ASP A 160 -9.97 -39.12 -0.02
C ASP A 160 -9.53 -38.43 -1.32
N PHE A 161 -9.96 -38.97 -2.46
CA PHE A 161 -9.71 -38.41 -3.79
C PHE A 161 -10.87 -37.55 -4.31
N ASN A 162 -11.88 -37.23 -3.50
CA ASN A 162 -13.07 -36.49 -3.94
C ASN A 162 -12.74 -35.08 -4.47
N HIS A 163 -11.59 -34.52 -4.11
CA HIS A 163 -11.11 -33.22 -4.60
C HIS A 163 -10.31 -33.33 -5.92
N VAL A 164 -10.30 -34.49 -6.58
CA VAL A 164 -9.74 -34.68 -7.91
C VAL A 164 -10.84 -35.02 -8.90
N ALA A 165 -11.29 -34.03 -9.66
CA ALA A 165 -12.52 -34.10 -10.44
C ALA A 165 -12.42 -34.97 -11.72
N SER A 166 -11.22 -35.23 -12.24
CA SER A 166 -11.04 -35.88 -13.55
C SER A 166 -10.08 -37.07 -13.52
N GLU A 167 -10.44 -38.13 -14.26
CA GLU A 167 -9.60 -39.33 -14.44
C GLU A 167 -8.26 -38.96 -15.11
N ASN A 168 -8.35 -38.22 -16.21
CA ASN A 168 -7.20 -37.62 -16.89
C ASN A 168 -6.75 -36.34 -16.17
N ASP A 169 -5.49 -35.95 -16.35
CA ASP A 169 -4.99 -34.67 -15.87
C ASP A 169 -5.51 -33.52 -16.74
N THR A 170 -6.54 -32.82 -16.26
CA THR A 170 -7.13 -31.64 -16.90
C THR A 170 -6.48 -30.34 -16.45
N TRP A 171 -5.63 -30.39 -15.41
CA TRP A 171 -4.95 -29.25 -14.82
C TRP A 171 -3.60 -28.99 -15.50
N TRP A 172 -2.98 -30.03 -16.08
CA TRP A 172 -1.80 -29.88 -16.93
C TRP A 172 -2.17 -29.30 -18.29
N LYS A 173 -1.59 -28.14 -18.61
CA LYS A 173 -1.76 -27.45 -19.90
C LYS A 173 -0.49 -27.58 -20.74
N PRO A 174 -0.56 -28.09 -21.97
CA PRO A 174 0.62 -28.28 -22.83
C PRO A 174 1.24 -26.98 -23.34
N ASP A 175 0.49 -25.87 -23.27
CA ASP A 175 0.76 -24.59 -23.91
C ASP A 175 0.91 -23.43 -22.92
N HIS A 176 0.68 -23.67 -21.63
CA HIS A 176 0.75 -22.65 -20.59
C HIS A 176 1.50 -23.20 -19.38
N ARG A 177 2.49 -22.46 -18.88
CA ARG A 177 3.14 -22.74 -17.60
C ARG A 177 2.73 -21.68 -16.60
N GLU A 178 2.23 -22.11 -15.46
CA GLU A 178 1.80 -21.19 -14.41
C GLU A 178 2.94 -20.23 -14.02
N THR A 179 2.57 -18.95 -13.90
CA THR A 179 3.37 -17.89 -13.30
C THR A 179 3.39 -18.02 -11.78
N ASN A 180 4.31 -17.30 -11.11
CA ASN A 180 4.35 -17.27 -9.65
C ASN A 180 3.06 -16.67 -9.05
N ASP A 181 2.39 -15.76 -9.77
CA ASP A 181 1.14 -15.16 -9.33
C ASP A 181 -0.01 -16.19 -9.39
N GLU A 182 -0.12 -16.96 -10.48
CA GLU A 182 -1.11 -18.05 -10.59
C GLU A 182 -0.89 -19.14 -9.53
N ILE A 183 0.36 -19.48 -9.22
CA ILE A 183 0.69 -20.39 -8.11
C ILE A 183 0.27 -19.79 -6.76
N SER A 184 0.48 -18.48 -6.56
CA SER A 184 0.11 -17.77 -5.33
C SER A 184 -1.41 -17.70 -5.15
N GLU A 185 -2.16 -17.46 -6.23
CA GLU A 185 -3.63 -17.49 -6.24
C GLU A 185 -4.17 -18.88 -5.92
N ARG A 186 -3.60 -19.92 -6.56
CA ARG A 186 -3.95 -21.32 -6.28
C ARG A 186 -3.62 -21.71 -4.84
N ALA A 187 -2.51 -21.24 -4.29
CA ALA A 187 -2.15 -21.42 -2.89
C ALA A 187 -3.12 -20.70 -1.94
N ALA A 188 -3.58 -19.49 -2.30
CA ALA A 188 -4.59 -18.76 -1.55
C ALA A 188 -5.95 -19.49 -1.57
N GLU A 189 -6.34 -20.07 -2.70
CA GLU A 189 -7.53 -20.91 -2.81
C GLU A 189 -7.45 -22.17 -1.94
N PHE A 190 -6.29 -22.85 -1.96
CA PHE A 190 -6.02 -23.96 -1.06
C PHE A 190 -6.19 -23.54 0.42
N LEU A 191 -5.60 -22.42 0.83
CA LEU A 191 -5.68 -21.93 2.20
C LEU A 191 -7.11 -21.52 2.58
N LYS A 192 -7.92 -20.98 1.67
CA LYS A 192 -9.36 -20.76 1.92
C LYS A 192 -10.05 -22.08 2.29
N GLY A 193 -9.80 -23.16 1.56
CA GLY A 193 -10.28 -24.50 1.94
C GLY A 193 -9.83 -24.92 3.34
N VAL A 194 -8.55 -24.70 3.69
CA VAL A 194 -8.00 -25.04 5.01
C VAL A 194 -8.67 -24.27 6.17
N PHE A 195 -9.01 -23.00 5.98
CA PHE A 195 -9.62 -22.16 7.03
C PHE A 195 -11.14 -22.36 7.20
N TYR A 196 -11.82 -22.77 6.13
CA TYR A 196 -13.28 -22.68 6.05
C TYR A 196 -14.01 -24.03 5.82
N ASP A 197 -13.30 -25.15 5.60
CA ASP A 197 -13.91 -26.44 5.25
C ASP A 197 -14.05 -27.42 6.44
N CYS A 198 -15.27 -27.53 6.99
CA CYS A 198 -15.74 -28.64 7.81
C CYS A 198 -16.62 -29.53 6.92
N SER A 199 -16.33 -30.83 6.89
CA SER A 199 -16.86 -31.84 5.95
C SER A 199 -18.38 -31.79 5.71
N GLU A 200 -18.79 -31.57 4.46
CA GLU A 200 -19.70 -32.40 3.64
C GLU A 200 -20.14 -31.66 2.36
N SER A 201 -20.00 -32.33 1.20
CA SER A 201 -20.48 -31.98 -0.16
C SER A 201 -19.70 -30.93 -0.96
N LEU A 202 -18.69 -31.40 -1.71
CA LEU A 202 -18.16 -30.72 -2.90
C LEU A 202 -18.88 -31.24 -4.15
N THR A 203 -20.08 -30.73 -4.36
CA THR A 203 -20.68 -30.63 -5.69
C THR A 203 -21.40 -29.28 -5.74
N ALA A 204 -20.85 -28.34 -6.52
CA ALA A 204 -21.44 -27.05 -6.91
C ALA A 204 -21.72 -26.01 -5.79
N ALA A 205 -21.22 -24.80 -6.02
CA ALA A 205 -21.54 -23.55 -5.34
C ALA A 205 -21.20 -23.46 -3.84
N THR A 206 -19.95 -23.08 -3.53
CA THR A 206 -19.52 -22.54 -2.24
C THR A 206 -19.68 -21.01 -2.20
N SER A 207 -20.77 -20.49 -2.75
CA SER A 207 -21.11 -19.09 -2.51
C SER A 207 -21.99 -18.98 -1.27
N ARG A 208 -21.77 -17.92 -0.49
CA ARG A 208 -22.58 -17.52 0.66
C ARG A 208 -24.07 -17.39 0.33
N PHE A 209 -24.37 -17.22 -0.96
CA PHE A 209 -25.70 -17.05 -1.51
C PHE A 209 -26.12 -18.26 -2.34
N ARG A 210 -27.39 -18.62 -2.27
CA ARG A 210 -27.94 -19.76 -3.00
C ARG A 210 -29.25 -19.37 -3.66
N TYR A 211 -29.45 -19.85 -4.89
CA TYR A 211 -30.75 -19.78 -5.54
C TYR A 211 -31.76 -20.68 -4.82
N SER A 212 -32.91 -20.11 -4.49
CA SER A 212 -34.03 -20.78 -3.83
C SER A 212 -35.08 -21.18 -4.87
N PRO A 213 -35.21 -22.47 -5.22
CA PRO A 213 -36.18 -22.93 -6.23
C PRO A 213 -37.61 -22.89 -5.71
N GLY A 214 -38.59 -23.03 -6.62
CA GLY A 214 -40.00 -23.26 -6.26
C GLY A 214 -41.00 -22.26 -6.84
N PHE A 215 -40.54 -21.09 -7.31
CA PHE A 215 -41.39 -20.06 -7.91
C PHE A 215 -41.18 -19.86 -9.42
N PHE A 216 -39.95 -19.99 -9.91
CA PHE A 216 -39.62 -19.71 -11.32
C PHE A 216 -39.19 -20.98 -12.06
N ILE A 217 -39.78 -21.21 -13.24
CA ILE A 217 -39.54 -22.41 -14.05
C ILE A 217 -38.11 -22.49 -14.58
N GLN A 218 -37.43 -21.35 -14.74
CA GLN A 218 -36.05 -21.28 -15.24
C GLN A 218 -35.05 -21.95 -14.29
N GLY A 219 -35.32 -21.96 -12.99
CA GLY A 219 -34.44 -22.58 -11.98
C GLY A 219 -34.97 -23.87 -11.35
N GLU A 220 -36.10 -24.38 -11.83
CA GLU A 220 -36.72 -25.58 -11.28
C GLU A 220 -36.07 -26.85 -11.87
N PRO A 221 -35.32 -27.65 -11.09
CA PRO A 221 -34.61 -28.83 -11.63
C PRO A 221 -35.56 -29.87 -12.21
N SER A 222 -36.79 -29.94 -11.69
CA SER A 222 -37.84 -30.86 -12.13
C SER A 222 -38.58 -30.43 -13.41
N HIS A 223 -38.30 -29.23 -13.94
CA HIS A 223 -38.95 -28.68 -15.13
C HIS A 223 -37.96 -28.56 -16.29
N PRO A 224 -38.35 -28.85 -17.55
CA PRO A 224 -37.48 -28.58 -18.71
C PRO A 224 -37.04 -27.11 -18.75
N LEU A 225 -35.85 -26.84 -19.31
CA LEU A 225 -35.42 -25.46 -19.53
C LEU A 225 -36.40 -24.79 -20.51
N PRO A 226 -37.05 -23.68 -20.13
CA PRO A 226 -37.96 -22.98 -21.03
C PRO A 226 -37.18 -22.27 -22.15
N GLU A 227 -37.87 -21.98 -23.26
CA GLU A 227 -37.35 -21.05 -24.25
C GLU A 227 -37.18 -19.64 -23.66
N ALA A 228 -36.38 -18.81 -24.31
CA ALA A 228 -36.22 -17.41 -23.95
C ALA A 228 -37.59 -16.69 -23.98
N HIS A 229 -37.76 -15.72 -23.10
CA HIS A 229 -38.97 -14.95 -22.87
C HIS A 229 -40.14 -15.76 -22.33
N ALA A 230 -39.88 -16.57 -21.30
CA ALA A 230 -40.91 -17.33 -20.60
C ALA A 230 -42.12 -16.45 -20.21
N PRO A 231 -43.37 -16.92 -20.41
CA PRO A 231 -44.57 -16.22 -19.97
C PRO A 231 -44.50 -15.88 -18.48
N ARG A 232 -45.07 -14.74 -18.08
CA ARG A 232 -45.06 -14.27 -16.68
C ARG A 232 -43.65 -14.18 -16.06
N MET A 233 -42.63 -13.90 -16.88
CA MET A 233 -41.20 -13.96 -16.49
C MET A 233 -40.79 -15.33 -15.88
N GLY A 234 -41.55 -16.39 -16.21
CA GLY A 234 -41.35 -17.75 -15.71
C GLY A 234 -41.95 -18.04 -14.34
N LEU A 235 -42.77 -17.15 -13.77
CA LEU A 235 -43.53 -17.46 -12.55
C LEU A 235 -44.46 -18.67 -12.79
N LYS A 236 -44.35 -19.70 -11.95
CA LYS A 236 -45.11 -20.96 -12.08
C LYS A 236 -46.63 -20.74 -11.99
N ASP A 237 -47.37 -21.55 -12.74
CA ASP A 237 -48.84 -21.55 -12.70
C ASP A 237 -49.37 -21.74 -11.28
N GLY A 238 -50.35 -20.92 -10.90
CA GLY A 238 -50.94 -20.90 -9.55
C GLY A 238 -50.12 -20.15 -8.49
N LYS A 239 -48.96 -19.59 -8.83
CA LYS A 239 -48.21 -18.66 -7.97
C LYS A 239 -48.49 -17.21 -8.35
N THR A 240 -48.48 -16.33 -7.35
CA THR A 240 -48.63 -14.88 -7.50
C THR A 240 -47.36 -14.15 -7.00
N TRP A 241 -47.17 -12.89 -7.42
CA TRP A 241 -46.09 -12.06 -6.86
C TRP A 241 -46.25 -11.80 -5.36
N GLN A 242 -47.48 -11.85 -4.85
CA GLN A 242 -47.74 -11.80 -3.42
C GLN A 242 -47.22 -13.03 -2.68
N ASP A 243 -47.28 -14.22 -3.29
CA ASP A 243 -46.70 -15.43 -2.71
C ASP A 243 -45.17 -15.33 -2.63
N VAL A 244 -44.52 -14.75 -3.66
CA VAL A 244 -43.07 -14.50 -3.67
C VAL A 244 -42.68 -13.55 -2.54
N GLN A 245 -43.40 -12.43 -2.39
CA GLN A 245 -43.16 -11.46 -1.32
C GLN A 245 -43.36 -12.09 0.08
N THR A 246 -44.37 -12.95 0.21
CA THR A 246 -44.66 -13.65 1.47
C THR A 246 -43.53 -14.61 1.85
N GLU A 247 -42.94 -15.31 0.88
CA GLU A 247 -41.77 -16.19 1.12
C GLU A 247 -40.56 -15.37 1.59
N ILE A 248 -40.25 -14.26 0.91
CA ILE A 248 -39.15 -13.36 1.28
C ILE A 248 -39.33 -12.87 2.72
N ASP A 249 -40.53 -12.40 3.08
CA ASP A 249 -40.80 -11.90 4.43
C ASP A 249 -40.80 -13.02 5.48
N ALA A 250 -41.23 -14.23 5.13
CA ALA A 250 -41.18 -15.38 6.03
C ALA A 250 -39.73 -15.78 6.35
N LYS A 251 -38.87 -15.91 5.33
CA LYS A 251 -37.46 -16.27 5.46
C LYS A 251 -36.66 -15.23 6.24
N ASN A 252 -36.86 -13.95 5.91
CA ASN A 252 -36.23 -12.84 6.61
C ASN A 252 -36.63 -12.81 8.10
N ARG A 253 -37.90 -13.09 8.44
CA ARG A 253 -38.35 -13.20 9.85
C ARG A 253 -37.74 -14.39 10.58
N SER A 254 -37.43 -15.48 9.89
CA SER A 254 -36.72 -16.63 10.48
C SER A 254 -35.20 -16.44 10.56
N GLY A 255 -34.69 -15.26 10.19
CA GLY A 255 -33.27 -14.91 10.28
C GLY A 255 -32.46 -15.20 9.01
N THR A 256 -33.06 -15.80 7.97
CA THR A 256 -32.40 -16.07 6.69
C THR A 256 -32.64 -14.91 5.74
N LEU A 257 -31.58 -14.17 5.39
CA LEU A 257 -31.72 -13.08 4.42
C LEU A 257 -32.10 -13.64 3.05
N MET A 258 -33.20 -13.14 2.49
CA MET A 258 -33.69 -13.52 1.17
C MET A 258 -34.12 -12.28 0.37
N LYS A 259 -33.78 -12.28 -0.92
CA LYS A 259 -34.11 -11.21 -1.87
C LYS A 259 -34.59 -11.75 -3.21
N LEU A 260 -35.46 -10.99 -3.87
CA LEU A 260 -35.80 -11.17 -5.27
C LEU A 260 -34.89 -10.29 -6.14
N VAL A 261 -34.23 -10.90 -7.11
CA VAL A 261 -33.39 -10.22 -8.10
C VAL A 261 -33.98 -10.47 -9.47
N VAL A 262 -34.40 -9.41 -10.17
CA VAL A 262 -34.95 -9.51 -11.52
C VAL A 262 -33.89 -9.04 -12.51
N LEU A 263 -33.11 -9.98 -13.04
CA LEU A 263 -32.08 -9.71 -14.03
C LEU A 263 -32.72 -9.41 -15.39
N LEU A 264 -32.25 -8.38 -16.08
CA LEU A 264 -32.66 -8.01 -17.43
C LEU A 264 -31.40 -7.94 -18.30
N ARG A 265 -31.33 -8.76 -19.35
CA ARG A 265 -30.27 -8.63 -20.36
C ARG A 265 -30.56 -7.43 -21.26
N HIS A 266 -29.54 -6.69 -21.71
CA HIS A 266 -29.73 -5.63 -22.69
C HIS A 266 -30.38 -6.12 -24.00
N GLY A 267 -31.05 -5.23 -24.73
CA GLY A 267 -31.53 -5.49 -26.09
C GLY A 267 -30.39 -5.63 -27.10
N GLU A 268 -30.64 -6.14 -28.30
CA GLU A 268 -29.61 -6.32 -29.33
C GLU A 268 -28.77 -5.05 -29.57
N GLY A 269 -27.46 -5.17 -29.40
CA GLY A 269 -26.47 -4.13 -29.66
C GLY A 269 -25.81 -4.31 -31.03
N THR A 270 -25.17 -3.25 -31.52
CA THR A 270 -24.42 -3.27 -32.79
C THR A 270 -23.31 -4.35 -32.81
N HIS A 271 -22.73 -4.69 -31.65
CA HIS A 271 -21.78 -5.81 -31.54
C HIS A 271 -22.44 -7.17 -31.78
N ASN A 272 -23.72 -7.37 -31.41
CA ASN A 272 -24.40 -8.65 -31.63
C ASN A 272 -24.58 -8.91 -33.13
N VAL A 273 -25.02 -7.89 -33.87
CA VAL A 273 -25.13 -7.95 -35.33
C VAL A 273 -23.76 -8.15 -35.99
N ALA A 274 -22.71 -7.54 -35.46
CA ALA A 274 -21.36 -7.73 -35.97
C ALA A 274 -20.86 -9.17 -35.77
N ILE A 275 -21.09 -9.77 -34.60
CA ILE A 275 -20.75 -11.19 -34.35
C ILE A 275 -21.48 -12.10 -35.33
N GLU A 276 -22.78 -11.88 -35.54
CA GLU A 276 -23.58 -12.65 -36.51
C GLU A 276 -23.06 -12.48 -37.95
N LYS A 277 -22.69 -11.25 -38.32
CA LYS A 277 -22.22 -10.92 -39.66
C LYS A 277 -20.82 -11.48 -39.97
N TYR A 278 -19.88 -11.40 -39.03
CA TYR A 278 -18.48 -11.74 -39.26
C TYR A 278 -18.09 -13.13 -38.75
N GLY A 279 -18.91 -13.74 -37.89
CA GLY A 279 -18.59 -14.98 -37.17
C GLY A 279 -17.73 -14.74 -35.93
N SER A 280 -17.85 -15.63 -34.94
CA SER A 280 -17.18 -15.53 -33.64
C SER A 280 -15.65 -15.46 -33.75
N ASP A 281 -15.06 -16.25 -34.66
CA ASP A 281 -13.61 -16.35 -34.78
C ASP A 281 -13.01 -15.04 -35.31
N ALA A 282 -13.61 -14.46 -36.35
CA ALA A 282 -13.18 -13.18 -36.91
C ALA A 282 -13.47 -12.02 -35.96
N TRP A 283 -14.58 -12.10 -35.22
CA TRP A 283 -14.92 -11.13 -34.18
C TRP A 283 -13.83 -11.07 -33.11
N ASN A 284 -13.55 -12.22 -32.46
CA ASN A 284 -12.57 -12.32 -31.38
C ASN A 284 -11.14 -12.01 -31.83
N ALA A 285 -10.79 -12.32 -33.07
CA ALA A 285 -9.44 -12.06 -33.58
C ALA A 285 -9.20 -10.57 -33.86
N TYR A 286 -10.20 -9.87 -34.42
CA TYR A 286 -10.01 -8.55 -35.04
C TYR A 286 -11.11 -7.54 -34.74
N TYR A 287 -12.38 -7.84 -35.06
CA TYR A 287 -13.42 -6.80 -35.05
C TYR A 287 -13.75 -6.27 -33.66
N CYS A 288 -13.63 -7.09 -32.61
CA CYS A 288 -13.90 -6.66 -31.24
C CYS A 288 -12.96 -5.55 -30.73
N LYS A 289 -11.81 -5.36 -31.38
CA LYS A 289 -10.78 -4.36 -31.02
C LYS A 289 -10.93 -3.03 -31.76
N LEU A 290 -11.92 -2.90 -32.65
CA LEU A 290 -12.07 -1.71 -33.47
C LEU A 290 -12.82 -0.59 -32.73
N PRO A 291 -12.34 0.67 -32.79
CA PRO A 291 -12.98 1.80 -32.11
C PRO A 291 -14.46 2.02 -32.45
N VAL A 292 -14.92 1.57 -33.62
CA VAL A 292 -16.33 1.67 -34.04
C VAL A 292 -17.30 0.92 -33.13
N TYR A 293 -16.81 -0.05 -32.35
CA TYR A 293 -17.60 -0.80 -31.40
C TYR A 293 -17.48 -0.30 -29.96
N ILE A 294 -16.68 0.74 -29.68
CA ILE A 294 -16.56 1.33 -28.33
C ILE A 294 -17.95 1.65 -27.79
N ASP A 295 -18.24 1.05 -26.64
CA ASP A 295 -19.50 1.19 -25.92
C ASP A 295 -20.73 0.99 -26.82
N ALA A 296 -20.76 -0.17 -27.50
CA ALA A 296 -21.69 -0.47 -28.59
C ALA A 296 -23.17 -0.14 -28.26
N PRO A 297 -23.84 0.74 -29.04
CA PRO A 297 -25.23 1.11 -28.80
C PRO A 297 -26.23 0.04 -29.27
N LEU A 298 -27.50 0.18 -28.86
CA LEU A 298 -28.61 -0.65 -29.33
C LEU A 298 -28.89 -0.48 -30.84
N THR A 299 -29.30 -1.57 -31.48
CA THR A 299 -29.87 -1.54 -32.84
C THR A 299 -31.36 -1.16 -32.81
N LEU A 300 -31.97 -0.95 -33.98
CA LEU A 300 -33.43 -0.77 -34.09
C LEU A 300 -34.18 -2.00 -33.56
N THR A 301 -33.67 -3.20 -33.81
CA THR A 301 -34.21 -4.45 -33.25
C THR A 301 -34.10 -4.45 -31.72
N GLY A 302 -32.93 -4.05 -31.18
CA GLY A 302 -32.72 -3.94 -29.74
C GLY A 302 -33.66 -2.96 -29.05
N ILE A 303 -34.00 -1.84 -29.71
CA ILE A 303 -35.00 -0.88 -29.24
C ILE A 303 -36.39 -1.53 -29.19
N GLN A 304 -36.82 -2.22 -30.24
CA GLN A 304 -38.12 -2.91 -30.29
C GLN A 304 -38.23 -4.03 -29.24
N GLN A 305 -37.13 -4.76 -29.01
CA GLN A 305 -37.03 -5.76 -27.95
C GLN A 305 -37.21 -5.11 -26.57
N ALA A 306 -36.55 -3.97 -26.30
CA ALA A 306 -36.70 -3.21 -25.06
C ALA A 306 -38.14 -2.67 -24.87
N GLU A 307 -38.79 -2.16 -25.93
CA GLU A 307 -40.19 -1.73 -25.88
C GLU A 307 -41.14 -2.88 -25.53
N THR A 308 -40.92 -4.06 -26.12
CA THR A 308 -41.68 -5.28 -25.80
C THR A 308 -41.50 -5.67 -24.34
N SER A 309 -40.28 -5.58 -23.81
CA SER A 309 -40.00 -5.86 -22.40
C SER A 309 -40.57 -4.80 -21.45
N SER A 310 -40.68 -3.53 -21.88
CA SER A 310 -41.42 -2.52 -21.12
C SER A 310 -42.88 -2.92 -20.90
N LEU A 311 -43.57 -3.42 -21.92
CA LEU A 311 -44.96 -3.89 -21.81
C LEU A 311 -45.09 -5.07 -20.84
N ARG A 312 -44.14 -6.01 -20.90
CA ARG A 312 -44.09 -7.17 -19.99
C ARG A 312 -43.86 -6.75 -18.54
N LEU A 313 -42.90 -5.86 -18.29
CA LEU A 313 -42.62 -5.33 -16.96
C LEU A 313 -43.85 -4.65 -16.37
N ASN A 314 -44.49 -3.77 -17.14
CA ASN A 314 -45.70 -3.06 -16.68
C ASN A 314 -46.85 -4.04 -16.40
N THR A 315 -46.97 -5.12 -17.18
CA THR A 315 -47.97 -6.17 -16.92
C THR A 315 -47.72 -6.88 -15.60
N GLU A 316 -46.46 -7.24 -15.29
CA GLU A 316 -46.13 -7.91 -14.02
C GLU A 316 -46.23 -6.96 -12.82
N ILE A 317 -45.85 -5.69 -12.95
CA ILE A 317 -46.04 -4.67 -11.89
C ILE A 317 -47.54 -4.51 -11.58
N ASN A 318 -48.38 -4.40 -12.61
CA ASN A 318 -49.84 -4.34 -12.43
C ASN A 318 -50.41 -5.65 -11.85
N SER A 319 -49.68 -6.77 -12.00
CA SER A 319 -50.03 -8.08 -11.44
C SER A 319 -49.40 -8.33 -10.06
N GLY A 320 -48.77 -7.33 -9.45
CA GLY A 320 -48.27 -7.36 -8.08
C GLY A 320 -46.76 -7.45 -7.90
N LEU A 321 -45.95 -7.41 -8.97
CA LEU A 321 -44.48 -7.32 -8.85
C LEU A 321 -44.10 -5.96 -8.23
N GLN A 322 -43.39 -6.00 -7.10
CA GLN A 322 -42.89 -4.80 -6.43
C GLN A 322 -41.37 -4.75 -6.53
N LEU A 323 -40.85 -3.89 -7.42
CA LEU A 323 -39.44 -3.56 -7.48
C LEU A 323 -39.17 -2.31 -6.65
N GLN A 324 -38.12 -2.37 -5.81
CA GLN A 324 -37.79 -1.32 -4.85
C GLN A 324 -36.53 -0.55 -5.25
N HIS A 325 -35.66 -1.14 -6.07
CA HIS A 325 -34.44 -0.51 -6.61
C HIS A 325 -34.07 -1.12 -7.96
N VAL A 326 -33.39 -0.38 -8.83
CA VAL A 326 -32.81 -0.92 -10.08
C VAL A 326 -31.32 -0.62 -10.15
N LEU A 327 -30.49 -1.64 -10.35
CA LEU A 327 -29.05 -1.50 -10.58
C LEU A 327 -28.75 -1.67 -12.07
N ILE A 328 -27.89 -0.82 -12.63
CA ILE A 328 -27.71 -0.73 -14.09
C ILE A 328 -26.23 -0.79 -14.42
N SER A 329 -25.82 -1.67 -15.34
CA SER A 329 -24.48 -1.58 -15.91
C SER A 329 -24.31 -0.28 -16.71
N PRO A 330 -23.17 0.41 -16.62
CA PRO A 330 -22.98 1.74 -17.20
C PRO A 330 -22.68 1.72 -18.71
N LEU A 331 -22.67 0.54 -19.35
CA LEU A 331 -22.52 0.44 -20.80
C LEU A 331 -23.78 1.00 -21.51
N GLU A 332 -23.59 1.60 -22.69
CA GLU A 332 -24.61 2.31 -23.45
C GLU A 332 -25.82 1.44 -23.74
N ARG A 333 -25.60 0.18 -24.15
CA ARG A 333 -26.67 -0.77 -24.42
C ARG A 333 -27.55 -1.06 -23.20
N THR A 334 -26.97 -1.11 -21.99
CA THR A 334 -27.73 -1.35 -20.75
C THR A 334 -28.43 -0.11 -20.27
N LEU A 335 -27.78 1.06 -20.31
CA LEU A 335 -28.41 2.35 -19.98
C LEU A 335 -29.60 2.66 -20.89
N ARG A 336 -29.46 2.42 -22.20
CA ARG A 336 -30.55 2.63 -23.16
C ARG A 336 -31.67 1.60 -23.03
N THR A 337 -31.33 0.34 -22.78
CA THR A 337 -32.34 -0.70 -22.47
C THR A 337 -33.13 -0.32 -21.23
N TYR A 338 -32.45 0.08 -20.16
CA TYR A 338 -33.08 0.55 -18.92
C TYR A 338 -34.04 1.71 -19.20
N THR A 339 -33.58 2.74 -19.92
CA THR A 339 -34.36 3.94 -20.21
C THR A 339 -35.68 3.60 -20.91
N ILE A 340 -35.66 2.66 -21.87
CA ILE A 340 -36.86 2.24 -22.62
C ILE A 340 -37.75 1.35 -21.75
N VAL A 341 -37.18 0.35 -21.08
CA VAL A 341 -37.95 -0.66 -20.34
C VAL A 341 -38.65 -0.03 -19.12
N TYR A 342 -37.94 0.83 -18.39
CA TYR A 342 -38.40 1.44 -17.15
C TYR A 342 -39.00 2.83 -17.31
N GLN A 343 -39.21 3.33 -18.55
CA GLN A 343 -39.73 4.69 -18.83
C GLN A 343 -40.99 5.07 -18.03
N ASN A 344 -41.88 4.12 -17.72
CA ASN A 344 -43.11 4.37 -16.95
C ASN A 344 -42.94 4.25 -15.42
N GLN A 345 -41.74 3.91 -14.96
CA GLN A 345 -41.42 3.56 -13.57
C GLN A 345 -40.24 4.35 -12.99
N THR A 346 -39.47 5.09 -13.79
CA THR A 346 -38.27 5.83 -13.39
C THR A 346 -38.51 6.82 -12.24
N ALA A 347 -39.66 7.50 -12.21
CA ALA A 347 -40.03 8.40 -11.12
C ALA A 347 -40.42 7.69 -9.80
N LYS A 348 -40.62 6.35 -9.83
CA LYS A 348 -41.14 5.57 -8.71
C LYS A 348 -40.11 4.62 -8.11
N ILE A 349 -39.11 4.20 -8.90
CA ILE A 349 -38.12 3.21 -8.48
C ILE A 349 -36.72 3.83 -8.55
N PRO A 350 -36.05 4.04 -7.40
CA PRO A 350 -34.69 4.55 -7.39
C PRO A 350 -33.78 3.62 -8.22
N SER A 351 -32.89 4.23 -9.00
CA SER A 351 -32.08 3.53 -9.98
C SER A 351 -30.64 4.02 -9.93
N THR A 352 -29.67 3.10 -9.92
CA THR A 352 -28.26 3.41 -9.70
C THR A 352 -27.38 2.69 -10.73
N PRO A 353 -26.62 3.42 -11.55
CA PRO A 353 -25.57 2.82 -12.38
C PRO A 353 -24.41 2.30 -11.50
N LEU A 354 -23.83 1.15 -11.85
CA LEU A 354 -22.79 0.47 -11.07
C LEU A 354 -21.83 -0.30 -11.98
N GLU A 355 -20.52 -0.23 -11.73
CA GLU A 355 -19.49 -0.91 -12.54
C GLU A 355 -19.58 -2.47 -12.45
N LEU A 356 -19.94 -3.00 -11.28
CA LEU A 356 -19.94 -4.45 -11.01
C LEU A 356 -20.73 -5.31 -12.02
N PRO A 357 -21.95 -4.95 -12.48
CA PRO A 357 -22.72 -5.77 -13.42
C PRO A 357 -22.33 -5.62 -14.92
N ARG A 358 -21.09 -5.29 -15.29
CA ARG A 358 -20.59 -5.23 -16.69
C ARG A 358 -20.37 -6.62 -17.33
N GLU A 359 -20.36 -6.70 -18.67
CA GLU A 359 -20.28 -7.96 -19.45
C GLU A 359 -18.96 -8.71 -19.19
N VAL A 360 -17.85 -8.24 -19.78
CA VAL A 360 -16.48 -8.72 -19.61
C VAL A 360 -15.56 -7.50 -19.63
N LEU A 361 -14.56 -7.42 -18.75
CA LEU A 361 -13.61 -6.32 -18.76
C LEU A 361 -12.40 -6.64 -19.65
N GLY A 362 -12.05 -5.66 -20.48
CA GLY A 362 -10.82 -5.60 -21.28
C GLY A 362 -10.83 -6.33 -22.63
N VAL A 363 -9.84 -6.00 -23.45
CA VAL A 363 -9.60 -6.38 -24.87
C VAL A 363 -10.72 -6.00 -25.85
N ASP A 364 -11.96 -6.37 -25.56
CA ASP A 364 -13.11 -6.12 -26.41
C ASP A 364 -13.59 -4.67 -26.19
N THR A 365 -13.38 -3.80 -27.18
CA THR A 365 -13.76 -2.37 -27.11
C THR A 365 -15.26 -2.17 -26.90
N CYS A 366 -16.11 -3.12 -27.29
CA CYS A 366 -17.54 -3.05 -27.00
C CYS A 366 -17.89 -3.12 -25.51
N ASP A 367 -16.94 -3.55 -24.69
CA ASP A 367 -17.07 -3.55 -23.25
C ASP A 367 -16.36 -2.39 -22.57
N GLU A 368 -15.69 -1.51 -23.31
CA GLU A 368 -15.15 -0.23 -22.83
C GLU A 368 -16.28 0.80 -22.70
N ARG A 369 -16.38 1.46 -21.54
CA ARG A 369 -17.40 2.49 -21.25
C ARG A 369 -16.90 3.86 -21.71
N ARG A 370 -17.76 4.67 -22.35
CA ARG A 370 -17.46 6.09 -22.61
C ARG A 370 -17.45 6.94 -21.34
N SER A 371 -16.84 8.13 -21.40
CA SER A 371 -16.67 9.03 -20.25
C SER A 371 -17.94 9.25 -19.43
N ILE A 372 -17.81 9.33 -18.10
CA ILE A 372 -18.97 9.60 -17.22
C ILE A 372 -19.59 10.96 -17.54
N SER A 373 -18.79 11.94 -17.93
CA SER A 373 -19.23 13.26 -18.36
C SER A 373 -20.17 13.17 -19.57
N GLU A 374 -19.86 12.36 -20.58
CA GLU A 374 -20.78 12.08 -21.69
C GLU A 374 -22.07 11.40 -21.21
N LYS A 375 -21.95 10.42 -20.29
CA LYS A 375 -23.10 9.69 -19.75
C LYS A 375 -24.04 10.59 -18.94
N ARG A 376 -23.51 11.52 -18.14
CA ARG A 376 -24.31 12.50 -17.37
C ARG A 376 -25.12 13.42 -18.28
N VAL A 377 -24.56 13.81 -19.42
CA VAL A 377 -25.29 14.61 -20.42
C VAL A 377 -26.39 13.79 -21.09
N GLN A 378 -26.11 12.52 -21.42
CA GLN A 378 -27.04 11.66 -22.12
C GLN A 378 -28.17 11.10 -21.23
N TYR A 379 -27.89 10.87 -19.94
CA TYR A 379 -28.80 10.28 -18.96
C TYR A 379 -28.86 11.14 -17.69
N PRO A 380 -29.41 12.37 -17.76
CA PRO A 380 -29.39 13.33 -16.65
C PRO A 380 -30.20 12.88 -15.43
N ASP A 381 -31.10 11.91 -15.59
CA ASP A 381 -31.94 11.38 -14.50
C ASP A 381 -31.23 10.28 -13.69
N LEU A 382 -30.02 9.87 -14.08
CA LEU A 382 -29.22 8.85 -13.38
C LEU A 382 -28.06 9.50 -12.62
N ASP A 383 -27.86 9.05 -11.39
CA ASP A 383 -26.78 9.51 -10.53
C ASP A 383 -25.50 8.69 -10.77
N PHE A 384 -24.53 9.30 -11.46
CA PHE A 384 -23.19 8.74 -11.68
C PHE A 384 -22.15 9.29 -10.68
N SER A 385 -22.56 9.76 -9.50
CA SER A 385 -21.63 10.22 -8.46
C SER A 385 -20.83 9.09 -7.79
N GLY A 386 -21.30 7.84 -7.90
CA GLY A 386 -20.62 6.65 -7.38
C GLY A 386 -19.51 6.08 -8.28
N PHE A 387 -19.05 6.82 -9.29
CA PHE A 387 -17.96 6.42 -10.19
C PHE A 387 -16.70 7.23 -9.87
N ASP A 388 -15.59 6.53 -9.67
CA ASP A 388 -14.33 7.12 -9.19
C ASP A 388 -13.49 7.81 -10.28
N SER A 389 -13.83 7.62 -11.55
CA SER A 389 -13.08 8.14 -12.71
C SER A 389 -14.01 8.51 -13.85
N ASP A 390 -13.69 9.61 -14.56
CA ASP A 390 -14.39 10.00 -15.77
C ASP A 390 -14.12 9.02 -16.92
N ALA A 391 -12.85 8.68 -17.15
CA ALA A 391 -12.41 7.58 -18.01
C ALA A 391 -12.84 6.21 -17.44
N ASP A 392 -12.63 5.14 -18.20
CA ASP A 392 -12.94 3.77 -17.77
C ASP A 392 -11.68 3.05 -17.24
N PRO A 393 -11.42 3.04 -15.92
CA PRO A 393 -10.23 2.38 -15.38
C PRO A 393 -10.40 0.86 -15.24
N TRP A 394 -11.61 0.34 -15.48
CA TRP A 394 -11.92 -1.09 -15.34
C TRP A 394 -11.63 -1.87 -16.63
N TRP A 395 -11.57 -1.19 -17.78
CA TRP A 395 -11.22 -1.80 -19.05
C TRP A 395 -9.73 -1.61 -19.37
N THR A 396 -9.06 -2.66 -19.84
CA THR A 396 -7.66 -2.60 -20.29
C THR A 396 -7.52 -3.24 -21.67
N SER A 397 -6.57 -2.77 -22.49
CA SER A 397 -6.40 -3.29 -23.86
C SER A 397 -5.66 -4.63 -23.93
N ASN A 398 -5.05 -5.07 -22.83
CA ASN A 398 -4.10 -6.19 -22.79
C ASN A 398 -4.53 -7.36 -21.88
N HIS A 399 -5.55 -7.19 -21.05
CA HIS A 399 -6.11 -8.27 -20.23
C HIS A 399 -7.61 -8.40 -20.48
N ARG A 400 -8.09 -9.63 -20.69
CA ARG A 400 -9.53 -9.92 -20.81
C ARG A 400 -9.91 -10.80 -19.63
N GLU A 401 -10.93 -10.39 -18.89
CA GLU A 401 -11.41 -11.14 -17.74
C GLU A 401 -11.72 -12.61 -18.09
N THR A 402 -11.26 -13.49 -17.22
CA THR A 402 -11.56 -14.92 -17.19
C THR A 402 -12.90 -15.18 -16.50
N ASP A 403 -13.50 -16.35 -16.75
CA ASP A 403 -14.75 -16.74 -16.06
C ASP A 403 -14.65 -16.68 -14.52
N ASN A 404 -13.47 -16.93 -13.96
CA ASN A 404 -13.24 -16.89 -12.50
C ASN A 404 -13.21 -15.46 -11.95
N GLU A 405 -12.64 -14.51 -12.69
CA GLU A 405 -12.66 -13.09 -12.33
C GLU A 405 -14.10 -12.56 -12.39
N ILE A 406 -14.85 -12.92 -13.43
CA ILE A 406 -16.27 -12.54 -13.55
C ILE A 406 -17.12 -13.19 -12.44
N ASN A 407 -16.86 -14.46 -12.09
CA ASN A 407 -17.52 -15.11 -10.94
C ASN A 407 -17.20 -14.38 -9.62
N SER A 408 -15.95 -13.98 -9.42
CA SER A 408 -15.53 -13.22 -8.23
C SER A 408 -16.19 -11.84 -8.18
N ARG A 409 -16.29 -11.16 -9.33
CA ARG A 409 -17.02 -9.89 -9.47
C ARG A 409 -18.51 -10.05 -9.23
N ALA A 410 -19.12 -11.15 -9.68
CA ALA A 410 -20.51 -11.49 -9.40
C ALA A 410 -20.76 -11.80 -7.90
N SER A 411 -19.80 -12.42 -7.20
CA SER A 411 -19.86 -12.58 -5.74
C SER A 411 -19.81 -11.23 -5.01
N LYS A 412 -18.89 -10.33 -5.39
CA LYS A 412 -18.83 -8.95 -4.84
C LYS A 412 -20.14 -8.20 -5.09
N PHE A 413 -20.73 -8.37 -6.28
CA PHE A 413 -22.04 -7.80 -6.60
C PHE A 413 -23.14 -8.32 -5.68
N LEU A 414 -23.15 -9.61 -5.36
CA LEU A 414 -24.12 -10.19 -4.41
C LEU A 414 -23.92 -9.69 -2.98
N ASP A 415 -22.68 -9.49 -2.53
CA ASP A 415 -22.41 -8.90 -1.23
C ASP A 415 -22.99 -7.48 -1.14
N LEU A 416 -22.69 -6.62 -2.11
CA LEU A 416 -23.29 -5.27 -2.20
C LEU A 416 -24.82 -5.35 -2.23
N LEU A 417 -25.36 -6.27 -3.02
CA LEU A 417 -26.80 -6.44 -3.16
C LEU A 417 -27.48 -6.84 -1.85
N PHE A 418 -26.83 -7.64 -1.00
CA PHE A 418 -27.43 -8.12 0.24
C PHE A 418 -27.18 -7.21 1.44
N TYR A 419 -26.00 -6.59 1.55
CA TYR A 419 -25.60 -5.83 2.74
C TYR A 419 -25.73 -4.31 2.58
N ASP A 420 -25.55 -3.78 1.37
CA ASP A 420 -25.52 -2.34 1.16
C ASP A 420 -26.84 -1.81 0.60
N ILE A 421 -27.53 -2.64 -0.20
CA ILE A 421 -28.84 -2.31 -0.76
C ILE A 421 -29.92 -2.78 0.21
N SER A 422 -30.69 -1.88 0.82
CA SER A 422 -31.76 -2.28 1.76
C SER A 422 -33.00 -2.89 1.06
N ALA A 423 -33.12 -2.72 -0.26
CA ALA A 423 -34.24 -3.23 -1.04
C ALA A 423 -34.30 -4.77 -1.03
N LYS A 424 -35.51 -5.31 -0.87
CA LYS A 424 -35.82 -6.76 -0.88
C LYS A 424 -36.05 -7.31 -2.27
N SER A 425 -36.44 -6.45 -3.20
CA SER A 425 -36.75 -6.78 -4.59
C SER A 425 -36.04 -5.79 -5.51
N VAL A 426 -35.03 -6.27 -6.23
CA VAL A 426 -34.09 -5.43 -6.99
C VAL A 426 -34.09 -5.84 -8.46
N GLY A 427 -34.26 -4.87 -9.37
CA GLY A 427 -34.02 -5.08 -10.80
C GLY A 427 -32.53 -4.92 -11.12
N VAL A 428 -31.98 -5.70 -12.04
CA VAL A 428 -30.58 -5.58 -12.46
C VAL A 428 -30.50 -5.59 -13.98
N VAL A 429 -30.08 -4.49 -14.60
CA VAL A 429 -29.93 -4.40 -16.07
C VAL A 429 -28.48 -4.64 -16.44
N SER A 430 -28.22 -5.76 -17.11
CA SER A 430 -26.87 -6.30 -17.33
C SER A 430 -26.82 -7.11 -18.63
N HIS A 431 -26.00 -8.15 -18.64
CA HIS A 431 -25.26 -8.70 -19.77
C HIS A 431 -25.29 -10.23 -19.73
N SER A 432 -25.01 -10.90 -20.85
CA SER A 432 -25.13 -12.37 -20.94
C SER A 432 -24.10 -13.11 -20.08
N VAL A 433 -22.82 -12.74 -20.21
CA VAL A 433 -21.70 -13.42 -19.53
C VAL A 433 -21.75 -13.16 -18.03
N PHE A 434 -22.00 -11.92 -17.62
CA PHE A 434 -22.21 -11.59 -16.21
C PHE A 434 -23.43 -12.31 -15.61
N GLY A 435 -24.53 -12.38 -16.37
CA GLY A 435 -25.71 -13.15 -15.98
C GLY A 435 -25.37 -14.64 -15.75
N ALA A 436 -24.62 -15.25 -16.66
CA ALA A 436 -24.16 -16.64 -16.51
C ALA A 436 -23.25 -16.82 -15.28
N ALA A 437 -22.34 -15.88 -15.02
CA ALA A 437 -21.50 -15.88 -13.82
C ALA A 437 -22.34 -15.79 -12.54
N LEU A 438 -23.34 -14.91 -12.50
CA LEU A 438 -24.27 -14.80 -11.38
C LEU A 438 -24.99 -16.12 -11.10
N LEU A 439 -25.48 -16.79 -12.15
CA LEU A 439 -26.13 -18.11 -12.03
C LEU A 439 -25.18 -19.17 -11.48
N ARG A 440 -23.92 -19.22 -11.96
CA ARG A 440 -22.90 -20.14 -11.45
C ARG A 440 -22.62 -19.91 -9.97
N VAL A 441 -22.47 -18.65 -9.56
CA VAL A 441 -22.18 -18.27 -8.16
C VAL A 441 -23.31 -18.72 -7.25
N ILE A 442 -24.57 -18.43 -7.58
CA ILE A 442 -25.71 -18.80 -6.72
C ILE A 442 -26.13 -20.27 -6.83
N GLY A 443 -25.44 -21.08 -7.63
CA GLY A 443 -25.79 -22.49 -7.86
C GLY A 443 -27.10 -22.68 -8.61
N HIS A 444 -27.50 -21.72 -9.43
CA HIS A 444 -28.60 -21.89 -10.37
C HIS A 444 -28.13 -22.73 -11.57
N ARG A 445 -29.01 -23.53 -12.17
CA ARG A 445 -28.68 -24.29 -13.39
C ARG A 445 -28.35 -23.36 -14.54
N GLU A 446 -27.56 -23.82 -15.50
CA GLU A 446 -27.20 -23.01 -16.67
C GLU A 446 -28.45 -22.59 -17.46
N TYR A 447 -28.55 -21.29 -17.76
CA TYR A 447 -29.64 -20.71 -18.54
C TYR A 447 -29.09 -19.54 -19.38
N SER A 448 -29.35 -19.57 -20.68
CA SER A 448 -28.91 -18.53 -21.61
C SER A 448 -30.04 -17.51 -21.80
N LEU A 449 -29.81 -16.26 -21.40
CA LEU A 449 -30.79 -15.19 -21.54
C LEU A 449 -30.84 -14.66 -22.98
N GLY A 450 -32.04 -14.56 -23.56
CA GLY A 450 -32.31 -13.81 -24.78
C GLY A 450 -32.11 -12.30 -24.61
N THR A 451 -31.96 -11.58 -25.71
CA THR A 451 -31.82 -10.11 -25.69
C THR A 451 -33.11 -9.46 -25.17
N ALA A 452 -32.98 -8.47 -24.29
CA ALA A 452 -34.09 -7.88 -23.54
C ALA A 452 -34.92 -8.88 -22.70
N GLU A 453 -34.38 -10.03 -22.30
CA GLU A 453 -35.10 -11.00 -21.46
C GLU A 453 -34.98 -10.70 -19.96
N PHE A 454 -36.09 -10.91 -19.23
CA PHE A 454 -36.13 -10.91 -17.76
C PHE A 454 -35.94 -12.32 -17.18
N LEU A 455 -35.10 -12.43 -16.16
CA LEU A 455 -34.88 -13.63 -15.36
C LEU A 455 -35.01 -13.29 -13.86
N PRO A 456 -36.15 -13.62 -13.23
CA PRO A 456 -36.31 -13.50 -11.78
C PRO A 456 -35.54 -14.61 -11.03
N LEU A 457 -34.84 -14.22 -9.98
CA LEU A 457 -34.02 -15.07 -9.12
C LEU A 457 -34.39 -14.82 -7.67
N LEU A 458 -34.80 -15.85 -6.94
CA LEU A 458 -34.94 -15.80 -5.50
C LEU A 458 -33.64 -16.28 -4.87
N ILE A 459 -32.95 -15.41 -4.13
CA ILE A 459 -31.61 -15.69 -3.60
C ILE A 459 -31.69 -15.64 -2.07
N GLU A 460 -31.14 -16.65 -1.39
CA GLU A 460 -31.04 -16.72 0.08
C GLU A 460 -29.58 -16.79 0.56
N GLU A 461 -29.30 -16.20 1.72
CA GLU A 461 -28.02 -16.30 2.41
C GLU A 461 -27.96 -17.57 3.28
N LEU A 462 -26.88 -18.34 3.15
CA LEU A 462 -26.64 -19.51 3.99
C LEU A 462 -26.02 -19.09 5.33
N ILE A 463 -26.79 -19.09 6.41
CA ILE A 463 -26.27 -18.84 7.76
C ILE A 463 -25.46 -20.05 8.23
N SER A 464 -24.17 -19.86 8.50
CA SER A 464 -23.35 -20.85 9.22
C SER A 464 -23.73 -20.89 10.71
N ILE A 465 -24.81 -21.60 11.06
CA ILE A 465 -25.10 -21.94 12.46
C ILE A 465 -24.41 -23.27 12.78
N ALA A 466 -23.24 -23.18 13.44
CA ALA A 466 -22.66 -24.32 14.15
C ALA A 466 -22.74 -24.07 15.66
N PHE A 467 -23.96 -24.14 16.20
CA PHE A 467 -24.17 -24.38 17.63
C PHE A 467 -24.12 -25.90 17.85
N CYS A 468 -23.08 -26.39 18.51
CA CYS A 468 -23.07 -27.74 19.07
C CYS A 468 -23.63 -27.65 20.50
N PRO A 469 -24.76 -28.31 20.82
CA PRO A 469 -25.29 -28.33 22.17
C PRO A 469 -24.56 -29.41 22.96
N THR A 470 -23.98 -29.05 24.10
CA THR A 470 -23.94 -29.81 25.36
C THR A 470 -22.87 -29.21 26.26
N VAL A 471 -23.29 -28.72 27.42
CA VAL A 471 -22.74 -28.96 28.77
C VAL A 471 -23.54 -28.03 29.69
N GLU A 472 -24.37 -28.65 30.53
CA GLU A 472 -24.86 -28.04 31.76
C GLU A 472 -23.68 -27.57 32.61
N MET A 473 -23.73 -26.35 33.16
CA MET A 473 -23.31 -26.06 34.53
C MET A 473 -23.74 -24.62 34.91
N THR A 474 -24.81 -24.59 35.69
CA THR A 474 -24.97 -23.80 36.92
C THR A 474 -23.98 -22.66 37.21
N ASN A 475 -24.58 -21.54 37.62
CA ASN A 475 -24.00 -20.42 38.38
C ASN A 475 -23.11 -19.42 37.63
N LEU A 476 -23.75 -18.34 37.14
CA LEU A 476 -23.26 -17.00 37.48
C LEU A 476 -24.40 -15.96 37.44
N HIS A 477 -25.32 -16.05 38.40
CA HIS A 477 -26.06 -14.87 38.85
C HIS A 477 -25.14 -14.07 39.77
N ARG A 478 -24.64 -12.93 39.28
CA ARG A 478 -24.21 -11.71 40.01
C ARG A 478 -23.13 -10.99 39.21
N LEU A 479 -23.51 -10.26 38.15
CA LEU A 479 -22.87 -8.97 37.81
C LEU A 479 -23.52 -8.18 36.64
N VAL A 480 -24.84 -8.23 36.41
CA VAL A 480 -25.47 -7.27 35.45
C VAL A 480 -26.84 -6.86 35.96
N ALA A 481 -26.85 -6.00 36.98
CA ALA A 481 -28.05 -5.28 37.43
C ALA A 481 -27.64 -3.94 38.04
N LEU A 482 -26.87 -3.14 37.29
CA LEU A 482 -26.60 -1.73 37.59
C LEU A 482 -25.89 -1.10 36.38
N CYS A 483 -26.67 -0.75 35.35
CA CYS A 483 -26.48 0.36 34.40
C CYS A 483 -27.52 0.27 33.27
N THR A 484 -28.81 0.25 33.64
CA THR A 484 -29.92 0.57 32.73
C THR A 484 -30.37 2.01 32.99
N ALA A 485 -29.52 2.97 32.61
CA ALA A 485 -29.89 4.34 32.25
C ALA A 485 -28.60 5.07 31.81
N ALA A 486 -28.63 5.61 30.60
CA ALA A 486 -27.57 6.41 29.97
C ALA A 486 -26.31 5.65 29.50
N VAL A 487 -26.47 4.80 28.50
CA VAL A 487 -25.66 4.99 27.29
C VAL A 487 -26.61 4.87 26.10
N ALA A 488 -26.89 6.01 25.46
CA ALA A 488 -27.15 6.00 24.03
C ALA A 488 -25.85 5.52 23.38
N THR A 489 -25.62 4.20 23.35
CA THR A 489 -24.49 3.63 22.61
C THR A 489 -24.88 3.69 21.15
N VAL A 490 -24.39 4.75 20.52
CA VAL A 490 -23.98 4.82 19.11
C VAL A 490 -23.93 3.41 18.54
N ALA A 491 -24.87 3.13 17.62
CA ALA A 491 -24.75 1.98 16.75
C ALA A 491 -23.38 2.12 16.07
N SER A 492 -22.41 1.31 16.47
CA SER A 492 -21.14 1.20 15.78
C SER A 492 -21.46 0.49 14.47
N ALA A 493 -21.96 1.26 13.51
CA ALA A 493 -21.74 1.00 12.11
C ALA A 493 -20.25 0.71 11.97
N THR A 494 -19.90 -0.48 11.47
CA THR A 494 -18.56 -0.71 10.95
C THR A 494 -18.46 0.05 9.64
N THR A 495 -18.38 1.37 9.77
CA THR A 495 -17.87 2.27 8.74
C THR A 495 -16.43 1.85 8.50
N HIS A 496 -16.18 1.14 7.41
CA HIS A 496 -14.85 1.19 6.81
C HIS A 496 -14.67 2.65 6.38
N TYR A 497 -13.94 3.42 7.17
CA TYR A 497 -13.38 4.69 6.72
C TYR A 497 -12.32 4.33 5.68
N GLU A 498 -12.74 4.27 4.43
CA GLU A 498 -11.81 4.35 3.31
C GLU A 498 -11.33 5.82 3.25
N TYR A 499 -10.03 6.03 3.07
CA TYR A 499 -9.46 7.35 2.90
C TYR A 499 -10.01 7.98 1.61
N LYS A 500 -11.12 8.71 1.73
CA LYS A 500 -11.55 9.64 0.69
C LYS A 500 -10.71 10.90 0.82
N THR A 501 -9.62 10.97 0.06
CA THR A 501 -9.14 12.27 -0.40
C THR A 501 -10.26 12.86 -1.24
N VAL A 502 -10.86 13.95 -0.76
CA VAL A 502 -11.96 14.59 -1.47
C VAL A 502 -11.33 15.28 -2.68
N ASP A 503 -11.48 14.70 -3.87
CA ASP A 503 -11.25 15.42 -5.12
C ASP A 503 -12.37 16.46 -5.29
N VAL A 504 -12.24 17.54 -4.53
CA VAL A 504 -12.99 18.76 -4.75
C VAL A 504 -12.37 19.43 -5.97
N ASP A 505 -13.17 19.70 -7.00
CA ASP A 505 -12.83 20.75 -7.96
C ASP A 505 -12.85 22.07 -7.17
N TYR A 506 -11.68 22.50 -6.73
CA TYR A 506 -11.57 23.61 -5.79
C TYR A 506 -11.90 24.97 -6.42
N GLY A 507 -12.23 25.02 -7.72
CA GLY A 507 -12.60 26.24 -8.43
C GLY A 507 -11.57 27.32 -8.18
N PHE A 508 -10.47 27.31 -8.94
CA PHE A 508 -9.45 28.33 -8.79
C PHE A 508 -10.08 29.72 -9.01
N ASP A 509 -10.05 30.56 -7.98
CA ASP A 509 -10.40 31.97 -8.09
C ASP A 509 -9.13 32.67 -8.60
N GLU A 510 -8.96 32.63 -9.93
CA GLU A 510 -7.72 33.00 -10.59
C GLU A 510 -7.63 34.50 -10.86
N ASN A 511 -6.52 35.11 -10.43
CA ASN A 511 -5.84 36.03 -11.34
C ASN A 511 -5.02 35.14 -12.29
N GLU A 512 -5.61 34.74 -13.43
CA GLU A 512 -5.00 33.89 -14.47
C GLU A 512 -3.68 34.47 -15.03
N GLU A 513 -3.36 35.73 -14.70
CA GLU A 513 -2.22 36.47 -15.22
C GLU A 513 -0.93 36.35 -14.39
N GLU A 514 -0.95 35.77 -13.18
CA GLU A 514 0.23 35.68 -12.28
C GLU A 514 0.71 34.23 -12.05
N PRO A 515 2.01 33.94 -12.17
CA PRO A 515 2.53 32.58 -12.04
C PRO A 515 2.45 32.03 -10.61
N ARG A 516 2.27 30.72 -10.50
CA ARG A 516 2.14 30.01 -9.22
C ARG A 516 3.46 29.40 -8.78
N SER A 517 3.70 29.39 -7.47
CA SER A 517 4.94 28.85 -6.90
C SER A 517 4.68 28.02 -5.64
N VAL A 518 5.51 27.03 -5.38
CA VAL A 518 5.42 26.17 -4.19
C VAL A 518 6.76 26.11 -3.47
N ILE A 519 6.70 26.21 -2.14
CA ILE A 519 7.81 25.92 -1.23
C ILE A 519 7.42 24.71 -0.39
N MET A 520 8.13 23.59 -0.55
CA MET A 520 7.98 22.42 0.30
C MET A 520 9.04 22.45 1.40
N MET A 521 8.62 22.40 2.66
CA MET A 521 9.52 22.40 3.82
C MET A 521 9.44 21.07 4.58
N ILE A 522 10.55 20.34 4.71
CA ILE A 522 10.62 19.01 5.31
C ILE A 522 11.47 19.07 6.58
N PRO A 523 10.87 19.02 7.78
CA PRO A 523 11.60 18.84 9.02
C PRO A 523 11.84 17.34 9.26
N ASP A 524 12.92 16.79 8.70
CA ASP A 524 13.24 15.35 8.72
C ASP A 524 13.16 14.77 10.14
N GLY A 525 12.51 13.61 10.33
CA GLY A 525 12.38 12.93 11.62
C GLY A 525 11.49 13.61 12.67
N THR A 526 10.73 14.64 12.30
CA THR A 526 9.96 15.49 13.23
C THR A 526 8.51 15.01 13.47
N GLY A 527 8.31 14.21 14.51
CA GLY A 527 6.97 13.89 15.04
C GLY A 527 6.29 15.06 15.79
N PRO A 528 4.98 14.98 16.07
CA PRO A 528 4.24 16.06 16.77
C PRO A 528 4.78 16.41 18.17
N ASN A 529 5.36 15.42 18.84
CA ASN A 529 6.06 15.54 20.12
C ASN A 529 7.31 16.44 20.03
N ILE A 530 8.03 16.45 18.91
CA ILE A 530 9.26 17.23 18.73
C ILE A 530 8.96 18.73 18.61
N PHE A 531 7.87 19.13 17.95
CA PHE A 531 7.43 20.53 18.02
C PHE A 531 6.98 20.94 19.43
N THR A 532 6.51 19.99 20.23
CA THR A 532 6.21 20.24 21.65
C THR A 532 7.49 20.41 22.48
N LEU A 533 8.51 19.60 22.20
CA LEU A 533 9.86 19.77 22.74
C LEU A 533 10.37 21.18 22.42
N ALA A 534 10.39 21.55 21.13
CA ALA A 534 10.83 22.85 20.64
C ALA A 534 10.10 24.02 21.33
N ARG A 535 8.75 24.00 21.40
CA ARG A 535 7.97 25.02 22.12
C ARG A 535 8.43 25.19 23.56
N THR A 536 8.54 24.08 24.29
CA THR A 536 8.85 24.12 25.73
C THR A 536 10.30 24.51 26.01
N VAL A 537 11.24 24.15 25.13
CA VAL A 537 12.64 24.56 25.23
C VAL A 537 12.82 26.02 24.82
N LEU A 538 12.11 26.50 23.79
CA LEU A 538 12.12 27.91 23.38
C LEU A 538 11.59 28.81 24.51
N ASP A 539 10.40 28.47 25.01
CA ASP A 539 9.74 29.22 26.08
C ASP A 539 8.97 28.28 27.03
N PRO A 540 9.55 27.94 28.20
CA PRO A 540 8.91 27.09 29.20
C PRO A 540 7.61 27.68 29.77
N SER A 541 7.37 28.99 29.64
CA SER A 541 6.11 29.62 30.07
C SER A 541 4.96 29.36 29.08
N LEU A 542 5.29 28.94 27.85
CA LEU A 542 4.36 28.78 26.73
C LEU A 542 3.60 30.04 26.35
N GLU A 543 4.12 31.23 26.70
CA GLU A 543 3.58 32.51 26.23
C GLU A 543 3.93 32.74 24.75
N THR A 544 5.12 32.30 24.34
CA THR A 544 5.58 32.29 22.96
C THR A 544 5.07 31.04 22.23
N ARG A 545 4.66 31.21 20.97
CA ARG A 545 4.26 30.12 20.06
C ARG A 545 5.30 29.99 18.96
N LEU A 546 5.42 28.79 18.39
CA LEU A 546 6.20 28.61 17.16
C LEU A 546 5.45 29.28 16.00
N HIS A 547 6.18 29.85 15.05
CA HIS A 547 5.63 30.48 13.84
C HIS A 547 4.82 29.49 12.99
N ILE A 548 5.18 28.20 13.04
CA ILE A 548 4.50 27.12 12.33
C ILE A 548 3.14 26.74 12.95
N ASP A 549 2.93 26.97 14.25
CA ASP A 549 1.75 26.49 14.99
C ASP A 549 0.39 26.91 14.39
N PRO A 550 0.19 28.17 13.95
CA PRO A 550 -1.08 28.61 13.37
C PRO A 550 -1.47 27.93 12.05
N TYR A 551 -0.52 27.25 11.40
CA TYR A 551 -0.67 26.71 10.05
C TYR A 551 -0.94 25.21 10.03
N LEU A 552 -1.15 24.57 11.19
CA LEU A 552 -1.51 23.16 11.28
C LEU A 552 -2.86 22.90 10.59
N MET A 553 -2.84 22.16 9.48
CA MET A 553 -4.02 21.83 8.68
C MET A 553 -4.46 20.38 8.81
N GLY A 554 -3.54 19.49 9.18
CA GLY A 554 -3.78 18.06 9.11
C GLY A 554 -2.63 17.20 9.61
N THR A 555 -2.67 15.93 9.23
CA THR A 555 -1.63 14.94 9.53
C THR A 555 -1.36 14.07 8.30
N VAL A 556 -0.18 13.47 8.23
CA VAL A 556 0.28 12.65 7.10
C VAL A 556 0.70 11.27 7.59
N GLN A 557 0.25 10.23 6.89
CA GLN A 557 0.71 8.85 7.05
C GLN A 557 1.91 8.62 6.15
N THR A 558 2.98 8.08 6.73
CA THR A 558 4.30 8.10 6.07
C THR A 558 4.80 6.74 5.62
N HIS A 559 4.09 5.65 5.89
CA HIS A 559 4.56 4.28 5.61
C HIS A 559 5.07 4.07 4.17
N SER A 560 6.03 3.16 3.98
CA SER A 560 6.53 2.77 2.66
C SER A 560 5.75 1.57 2.09
N SER A 561 6.11 1.08 0.89
CA SER A 561 5.51 -0.15 0.35
C SER A 561 6.05 -1.42 1.03
N THR A 562 7.22 -1.32 1.68
CA THR A 562 7.92 -2.45 2.33
C THR A 562 7.81 -2.45 3.84
N SER A 563 7.45 -1.31 4.46
CA SER A 563 7.45 -1.15 5.91
C SER A 563 6.35 -0.19 6.39
N TYR A 564 5.80 -0.47 7.57
CA TYR A 564 4.94 0.47 8.31
C TYR A 564 5.73 1.66 8.89
N ILE A 565 7.05 1.54 8.95
CA ILE A 565 7.98 2.60 9.36
C ILE A 565 8.86 2.89 8.15
N THR A 566 8.63 4.02 7.51
CA THR A 566 9.35 4.44 6.31
C THR A 566 10.78 4.87 6.63
N ASP A 567 11.65 4.86 5.63
CA ASP A 567 12.86 5.68 5.63
C ASP A 567 12.64 7.02 4.88
N SER A 568 13.59 7.96 5.01
CA SER A 568 13.54 9.25 4.32
C SER A 568 13.47 9.12 2.80
N ALA A 569 14.14 8.12 2.21
CA ALA A 569 14.20 7.92 0.75
C ALA A 569 12.82 7.62 0.16
N SER A 570 12.13 6.64 0.75
CA SER A 570 10.79 6.24 0.32
C SER A 570 9.73 7.31 0.59
N SER A 571 9.81 8.01 1.72
CA SER A 571 8.88 9.09 2.06
C SER A 571 9.08 10.32 1.18
N ALA A 572 10.32 10.76 0.95
CA ALA A 572 10.63 11.84 0.01
C ALA A 572 10.35 11.46 -1.44
N THR A 573 10.50 10.18 -1.82
CA THR A 573 10.02 9.68 -3.11
C THR A 573 8.51 9.80 -3.24
N ALA A 574 7.74 9.50 -2.20
CA ALA A 574 6.29 9.71 -2.21
C ALA A 574 5.91 11.20 -2.36
N TYR A 575 6.62 12.10 -1.69
CA TYR A 575 6.42 13.55 -1.84
C TYR A 575 6.75 14.07 -3.23
N SER A 576 7.87 13.61 -3.79
CA SER A 576 8.39 14.10 -5.06
C SER A 576 7.70 13.48 -6.26
N THR A 577 7.20 12.25 -6.17
CA THR A 577 6.65 11.48 -7.30
C THR A 577 5.14 11.20 -7.22
N GLY A 578 4.57 11.19 -6.01
CA GLY A 578 3.19 10.75 -5.80
C GLY A 578 3.00 9.23 -5.74
N PHE A 579 4.07 8.44 -5.71
CA PHE A 579 4.02 6.98 -5.61
C PHE A 579 4.67 6.47 -4.32
N LYS A 580 4.07 5.43 -3.72
CA LYS A 580 4.73 4.64 -2.68
C LYS A 580 5.85 3.80 -3.32
N THR A 581 6.92 3.59 -2.57
CA THR A 581 8.06 2.78 -2.98
C THR A 581 8.71 2.07 -1.78
N TYR A 582 9.74 1.26 -2.03
CA TYR A 582 10.50 0.54 -1.01
C TYR A 582 11.50 1.46 -0.30
N ASP A 583 11.87 1.11 0.93
CA ASP A 583 12.87 1.87 1.69
C ASP A 583 14.22 1.87 0.95
N ALA A 584 14.97 2.98 0.99
CA ALA A 584 16.17 3.29 0.20
C ALA A 584 15.97 3.73 -1.26
N ALA A 585 14.77 3.61 -1.83
CA ALA A 585 14.51 4.05 -3.20
C ALA A 585 14.57 5.58 -3.37
N ILE A 586 15.29 6.05 -4.38
CA ILE A 586 15.35 7.47 -4.77
C ILE A 586 14.63 7.66 -6.10
N ALA A 587 13.42 8.20 -6.06
CA ALA A 587 12.55 8.44 -7.22
C ALA A 587 12.40 7.20 -8.14
N MET A 588 12.30 6.01 -7.52
CA MET A 588 12.03 4.73 -8.17
C MET A 588 10.66 4.19 -7.74
N ASP A 589 9.96 3.52 -8.63
CA ASP A 589 8.78 2.73 -8.28
C ASP A 589 9.15 1.39 -7.59
N THR A 590 8.14 0.64 -7.16
CA THR A 590 8.31 -0.66 -6.50
C THR A 590 8.96 -1.74 -7.37
N TYR A 591 9.19 -1.48 -8.66
CA TYR A 591 9.83 -2.36 -9.63
C TYR A 591 11.19 -1.82 -10.08
N GLU A 592 11.77 -0.88 -9.31
CA GLU A 592 13.07 -0.25 -9.58
C GLU A 592 13.10 0.50 -10.92
N LYS A 593 11.97 1.09 -11.33
CA LYS A 593 11.89 1.97 -12.51
C LYS A 593 11.78 3.43 -12.12
N PRO A 594 12.49 4.34 -12.81
CA PRO A 594 12.48 5.75 -12.46
C PRO A 594 11.09 6.36 -12.64
N LEU A 595 10.79 7.33 -11.78
CA LEU A 595 9.57 8.13 -11.74
C LEU A 595 9.96 9.60 -11.87
N GLY A 596 9.25 10.35 -12.71
CA GLY A 596 9.45 11.79 -12.85
C GLY A 596 9.03 12.54 -11.58
N THR A 597 9.85 13.51 -11.17
CA THR A 597 9.59 14.27 -9.95
C THR A 597 8.85 15.57 -10.23
N VAL A 598 8.20 16.13 -9.21
CA VAL A 598 7.59 17.47 -9.28
C VAL A 598 8.62 18.57 -9.57
N LEU A 599 9.88 18.42 -9.13
CA LEU A 599 10.95 19.36 -9.41
C LEU A 599 11.36 19.31 -10.89
N GLU A 600 11.49 18.12 -11.46
CA GLU A 600 11.76 17.95 -12.89
C GLU A 600 10.62 18.50 -13.75
N ALA A 601 9.37 18.23 -13.35
CA ALA A 601 8.19 18.76 -14.00
C ALA A 601 8.17 20.30 -13.96
N ALA A 602 8.46 20.89 -12.80
CA ALA A 602 8.58 22.34 -12.64
C ALA A 602 9.68 22.91 -13.54
N LYS A 603 10.85 22.26 -13.57
CA LYS A 603 11.97 22.68 -14.42
C LYS A 603 11.62 22.63 -15.90
N ALA A 604 10.97 21.56 -16.36
CA ALA A 604 10.52 21.40 -17.74
C ALA A 604 9.53 22.50 -18.17
N ARG A 605 8.77 23.06 -17.23
CA ARG A 605 7.88 24.23 -17.45
C ARG A 605 8.59 25.59 -17.37
N GLY A 606 9.91 25.60 -17.22
CA GLY A 606 10.70 26.82 -17.14
C GLY A 606 10.63 27.52 -15.79
N MET A 607 10.13 26.86 -14.75
CA MET A 607 10.16 27.38 -13.38
C MET A 607 11.60 27.43 -12.85
N VAL A 608 11.84 28.28 -11.84
CA VAL A 608 13.08 28.21 -11.06
C VAL A 608 12.97 27.06 -10.06
N THR A 609 14.03 26.26 -9.94
CA THR A 609 14.05 25.06 -9.10
C THR A 609 15.29 25.03 -8.23
N GLY A 610 15.17 24.63 -6.97
CA GLY A 610 16.33 24.52 -6.10
C GLY A 610 16.04 23.88 -4.75
N MET A 611 17.12 23.51 -4.06
CA MET A 611 17.05 22.81 -2.78
C MET A 611 17.98 23.43 -1.75
N ILE A 612 17.53 23.49 -0.49
CA ILE A 612 18.29 24.03 0.65
C ILE A 612 18.16 23.04 1.79
N VAL A 613 19.27 22.46 2.24
CA VAL A 613 19.26 21.40 3.26
C VAL A 613 20.38 21.60 4.28
N THR A 614 20.21 21.09 5.51
CA THR A 614 21.30 21.03 6.50
C THR A 614 22.01 19.67 6.53
N SER A 615 21.55 18.69 5.75
CA SER A 615 22.24 17.42 5.51
C SER A 615 23.29 17.53 4.39
N ARG A 616 23.70 16.38 3.83
CA ARG A 616 24.43 16.35 2.57
C ARG A 616 23.42 16.63 1.47
N VAL A 617 23.78 17.44 0.48
CA VAL A 617 22.87 17.74 -0.63
C VAL A 617 22.50 16.49 -1.45
N THR A 618 23.29 15.42 -1.35
CA THR A 618 23.07 14.10 -1.96
C THR A 618 22.33 13.11 -1.06
N HIS A 619 21.92 13.53 0.15
CA HIS A 619 21.18 12.68 1.07
C HIS A 619 19.78 12.35 0.51
N ALA A 620 19.11 11.36 1.09
CA ALA A 620 17.91 10.77 0.52
C ALA A 620 16.80 11.78 0.21
N THR A 621 16.49 12.70 1.12
CA THR A 621 15.42 13.69 0.93
C THR A 621 15.65 14.58 -0.28
N PRO A 622 16.76 15.34 -0.43
CA PRO A 622 17.04 16.10 -1.66
C PRO A 622 17.27 15.20 -2.88
N ALA A 623 17.86 14.02 -2.72
CA ALA A 623 18.07 13.08 -3.83
C ALA A 623 16.76 12.70 -4.50
N SER A 624 15.71 12.40 -3.73
CA SER A 624 14.41 11.97 -4.26
C SER A 624 13.71 13.03 -5.12
N PHE A 625 14.10 14.31 -5.05
CA PHE A 625 13.54 15.34 -5.93
C PHE A 625 14.31 15.53 -7.24
N ALA A 626 15.57 15.11 -7.34
CA ALA A 626 16.43 15.52 -8.47
C ALA A 626 17.39 14.43 -8.99
N ALA A 627 17.25 13.19 -8.54
CA ALA A 627 18.01 12.04 -9.01
C ALA A 627 17.16 10.77 -8.99
N HIS A 628 17.65 9.73 -9.66
CA HIS A 628 17.04 8.40 -9.68
C HIS A 628 18.10 7.34 -9.44
N VAL A 629 18.06 6.70 -8.27
CA VAL A 629 18.90 5.54 -7.93
C VAL A 629 18.11 4.49 -7.13
N ILE A 630 18.51 3.22 -7.26
CA ILE A 630 17.87 2.11 -6.54
C ILE A 630 18.20 2.16 -5.04
N ASP A 631 19.37 2.70 -4.69
CA ASP A 631 19.89 2.73 -3.34
C ASP A 631 20.36 4.15 -2.99
N ARG A 632 19.78 4.71 -1.92
CA ARG A 632 20.08 6.04 -1.36
C ARG A 632 21.55 6.27 -1.05
N ASP A 633 22.33 5.21 -0.81
CA ASP A 633 23.75 5.33 -0.51
C ASP A 633 24.64 5.56 -1.75
N SER A 634 24.03 5.56 -2.95
CA SER A 634 24.71 5.90 -4.22
C SER A 634 24.93 7.41 -4.39
N GLU A 635 25.44 8.08 -3.35
CA GLU A 635 25.53 9.55 -3.26
C GLU A 635 26.45 10.18 -4.34
N ASP A 636 27.50 9.48 -4.76
CA ASP A 636 28.38 9.94 -5.85
C ASP A 636 27.65 9.94 -7.21
N ASP A 637 26.78 8.95 -7.45
CA ASP A 637 25.94 8.89 -8.65
C ASP A 637 24.85 9.96 -8.62
N ILE A 638 24.28 10.24 -7.45
CA ILE A 638 23.34 11.34 -7.24
C ILE A 638 24.01 12.69 -7.56
N ALA A 639 25.22 12.94 -7.04
CA ALA A 639 25.99 14.14 -7.36
C ALA A 639 26.26 14.26 -8.87
N ALA A 640 26.61 13.15 -9.53
CA ALA A 640 26.81 13.12 -10.98
C ALA A 640 25.53 13.49 -11.75
N GLN A 641 24.36 13.00 -11.32
CA GLN A 641 23.08 13.33 -11.92
C GLN A 641 22.69 14.80 -11.76
N TYR A 642 22.97 15.42 -10.60
CA TYR A 642 22.73 16.85 -10.40
C TYR A 642 23.50 17.72 -11.38
N VAL A 643 24.79 17.40 -11.60
CA VAL A 643 25.66 18.12 -12.53
C VAL A 643 25.23 17.89 -13.97
N ALA A 644 24.87 16.65 -14.32
CA ALA A 644 24.51 16.27 -15.68
C ALA A 644 23.15 16.81 -16.13
N SER A 645 22.11 16.71 -15.28
CA SER A 645 20.74 17.10 -15.62
C SER A 645 20.58 18.62 -15.69
N LYS A 646 21.31 19.37 -14.86
CA LYS A 646 21.19 20.83 -14.70
C LYS A 646 19.77 21.26 -14.34
N ASN A 647 19.03 20.36 -13.68
CA ASN A 647 17.66 20.60 -13.26
C ASN A 647 17.55 21.55 -12.08
N LEU A 648 18.65 21.88 -11.39
CA LEU A 648 18.71 22.77 -10.23
C LEU A 648 19.31 24.12 -10.61
N ASP A 649 18.62 25.21 -10.35
CA ASP A 649 19.20 26.56 -10.46
C ASP A 649 20.13 26.84 -9.28
N PHE A 650 19.75 26.45 -8.06
CA PHE A 650 20.61 26.48 -6.88
C PHE A 650 20.53 25.19 -6.05
N LEU A 651 21.59 24.93 -5.29
CA LEU A 651 21.69 23.81 -4.34
C LEU A 651 22.55 24.23 -3.16
N LEU A 652 22.00 24.28 -1.95
CA LEU A 652 22.71 24.74 -0.75
C LEU A 652 22.68 23.67 0.35
N GLY A 653 23.84 23.28 0.87
CA GLY A 653 23.95 22.34 1.99
C GLY A 653 25.37 21.82 2.22
N GLY A 654 25.49 20.65 2.87
CA GLY A 654 26.75 19.94 3.03
C GLY A 654 27.07 18.97 1.88
N GLY A 655 27.97 18.01 2.12
CA GLY A 655 28.22 16.88 1.21
C GLY A 655 29.27 17.14 0.13
N LYS A 656 30.17 18.11 0.31
CA LYS A 656 31.23 18.44 -0.66
C LYS A 656 32.05 17.22 -1.11
N ARG A 657 32.17 16.19 -0.25
CA ARG A 657 32.95 14.97 -0.56
C ARG A 657 32.46 14.20 -1.80
N HIS A 658 31.19 14.34 -2.19
CA HIS A 658 30.59 13.64 -3.33
C HIS A 658 30.83 14.37 -4.67
N PHE A 659 31.34 15.61 -4.64
CA PHE A 659 31.63 16.41 -5.83
C PHE A 659 33.14 16.41 -6.08
N ASN A 660 33.57 15.67 -7.10
CA ASN A 660 34.98 15.68 -7.51
C ASN A 660 35.34 16.95 -8.29
N ASP A 661 36.64 17.22 -8.46
CA ASP A 661 37.13 18.43 -9.13
C ASP A 661 36.58 18.62 -10.55
N SER A 662 36.36 17.52 -11.29
CA SER A 662 35.81 17.60 -12.66
C SER A 662 34.35 18.05 -12.65
N MET A 663 33.56 17.58 -11.69
CA MET A 663 32.17 18.00 -11.51
C MET A 663 32.08 19.48 -11.15
N LEU A 664 32.93 19.93 -10.21
CA LEU A 664 32.99 21.34 -9.80
C LEU A 664 33.39 22.26 -10.98
N GLN A 665 34.38 21.85 -11.78
CA GLN A 665 34.77 22.58 -12.99
C GLN A 665 33.66 22.62 -14.04
N ASP A 666 32.88 21.53 -14.20
CA ASP A 666 31.75 21.51 -15.12
C ASP A 666 30.63 22.46 -14.65
N LEU A 667 30.34 22.51 -13.36
CA LEU A 667 29.40 23.49 -12.80
C LEU A 667 29.83 24.93 -13.10
N GLU A 668 31.08 25.28 -12.84
CA GLU A 668 31.63 26.62 -13.14
C GLU A 668 31.60 26.93 -14.64
N ALA A 669 31.97 25.97 -15.49
CA ALA A 669 31.92 26.10 -16.94
C ALA A 669 30.48 26.33 -17.47
N ASN A 670 29.47 25.86 -16.73
CA ASN A 670 28.06 26.08 -17.01
C ASN A 670 27.45 27.28 -16.26
N GLY A 671 28.30 28.13 -15.67
CA GLY A 671 27.90 29.42 -15.09
C GLY A 671 27.38 29.36 -13.65
N TYR A 672 27.58 28.26 -12.93
CA TYR A 672 27.31 28.19 -11.50
C TYR A 672 28.46 28.81 -10.71
N SER A 673 28.13 29.57 -9.67
CA SER A 673 29.09 29.98 -8.64
C SER A 673 29.15 28.95 -7.52
N LEU A 674 30.34 28.70 -6.98
CA LEU A 674 30.54 27.80 -5.85
C LEU A 674 30.75 28.61 -4.58
N ALA A 675 29.93 28.36 -3.56
CA ALA A 675 30.08 28.95 -2.23
C ALA A 675 30.46 27.86 -1.21
N TYR A 676 31.45 28.14 -0.36
CA TYR A 676 31.93 27.18 0.63
C TYR A 676 31.76 27.65 2.08
N ASP A 677 31.32 28.89 2.28
CA ASP A 677 30.99 29.49 3.57
C ASP A 677 29.91 30.56 3.37
N TYR A 678 29.41 31.10 4.49
CA TYR A 678 28.36 32.11 4.49
C TYR A 678 28.82 33.43 3.86
N GLN A 679 30.07 33.85 4.08
CA GLN A 679 30.60 35.06 3.45
C GLN A 679 30.59 34.95 1.92
N ALA A 680 31.01 33.81 1.35
CA ALA A 680 30.96 33.58 -0.09
C ALA A 680 29.51 33.59 -0.63
N LEU A 681 28.55 33.09 0.15
CA LEU A 681 27.13 33.15 -0.20
C LEU A 681 26.59 34.60 -0.17
N LEU A 682 26.98 35.41 0.82
CA LEU A 682 26.64 36.84 0.90
C LEU A 682 27.29 37.65 -0.22
N ASP A 683 28.54 37.34 -0.57
CA ASP A 683 29.23 37.96 -1.69
C ASP A 683 28.50 37.66 -3.02
N TYR A 684 28.02 36.43 -3.18
CA TYR A 684 27.18 36.05 -4.32
C TYR A 684 25.85 36.82 -4.31
N GLN A 685 25.17 36.91 -3.16
CA GLN A 685 23.94 37.69 -3.03
C GLN A 685 24.16 39.15 -3.43
N ALA A 686 25.17 39.81 -2.86
CA ALA A 686 25.48 41.21 -3.12
C ALA A 686 25.80 41.47 -4.61
N ALA A 687 26.47 40.53 -5.28
CA ALA A 687 26.77 40.63 -6.70
C ALA A 687 25.53 40.44 -7.61
N ASN A 688 24.49 39.76 -7.13
CA ASN A 688 23.34 39.34 -7.94
C ASN A 688 21.99 39.89 -7.45
N VAL A 689 21.95 40.72 -6.40
CA VAL A 689 20.71 41.26 -5.82
C VAL A 689 19.87 42.04 -6.85
N ASP A 690 20.52 42.78 -7.76
CA ASP A 690 19.82 43.55 -8.78
C ASP A 690 19.27 42.67 -9.91
N SER A 691 19.97 41.59 -10.28
CA SER A 691 19.56 40.67 -11.35
C SER A 691 18.67 39.52 -10.87
N GLY A 692 18.68 39.22 -9.56
CA GLY A 692 18.05 38.05 -8.97
C GLY A 692 18.61 36.72 -9.49
N ALA A 693 19.89 36.67 -9.90
CA ALA A 693 20.46 35.44 -10.46
C ALA A 693 20.64 34.38 -9.37
N LEU A 694 20.31 33.13 -9.68
CA LEU A 694 20.25 32.02 -8.71
C LEU A 694 21.17 30.84 -9.07
N ARG A 695 22.11 30.97 -10.01
CA ARG A 695 23.05 29.92 -10.39
C ARG A 695 24.18 29.74 -9.36
N VAL A 696 23.88 29.09 -8.24
CA VAL A 696 24.83 28.90 -7.12
C VAL A 696 24.72 27.52 -6.47
N PHE A 697 25.87 26.87 -6.27
CA PHE A 697 26.00 25.65 -5.47
C PHE A 697 26.80 25.97 -4.20
N GLY A 698 26.13 25.89 -3.05
CA GLY A 698 26.70 26.05 -1.72
C GLY A 698 27.02 24.69 -1.11
N LEU A 699 28.30 24.39 -0.91
CA LEU A 699 28.78 23.13 -0.36
C LEU A 699 29.61 23.40 0.92
N PHE A 700 28.91 23.67 2.01
CA PHE A 700 29.47 24.29 3.22
C PHE A 700 30.22 23.32 4.14
N HIS A 701 29.97 22.01 4.01
CA HIS A 701 30.64 20.99 4.80
C HIS A 701 31.01 19.76 3.97
N LYS A 702 31.98 18.96 4.44
CA LYS A 702 32.38 17.70 3.77
C LYS A 702 31.29 16.64 3.83
N SER A 703 30.60 16.54 4.96
CA SER A 703 29.44 15.66 5.21
C SER A 703 28.20 16.52 5.48
N HIS A 704 27.28 16.10 6.34
CA HIS A 704 26.18 16.94 6.83
C HIS A 704 26.71 18.24 7.44
N MET A 705 25.94 19.32 7.38
CA MET A 705 26.30 20.56 8.06
C MET A 705 26.30 20.34 9.57
N THR A 706 27.03 21.21 10.27
CA THR A 706 27.15 21.16 11.73
C THR A 706 25.79 21.39 12.40
N TYR A 707 25.49 20.75 13.54
CA TYR A 707 24.25 21.02 14.26
C TYR A 707 24.14 22.50 14.67
N GLU A 708 22.93 23.04 14.72
CA GLU A 708 22.72 24.43 15.09
C GLU A 708 23.22 24.73 16.51
N VAL A 709 23.08 23.78 17.43
CA VAL A 709 23.58 23.96 18.81
C VAL A 709 25.09 24.26 18.84
N ASP A 710 25.86 23.63 17.96
CA ASP A 710 27.31 23.82 17.85
C ASP A 710 27.65 25.07 17.03
N ARG A 711 26.93 25.28 15.91
CA ARG A 711 27.08 26.47 15.06
C ARG A 711 26.83 27.75 15.85
N ALA A 712 25.75 27.80 16.63
CA ALA A 712 25.40 28.94 17.48
C ALA A 712 26.41 29.15 18.61
N ARG A 713 26.94 28.07 19.22
CA ARG A 713 28.03 28.16 20.22
C ARG A 713 29.27 28.79 19.59
N GLU A 714 29.69 28.30 18.43
CA GLU A 714 30.88 28.78 17.74
C GLU A 714 30.75 30.22 17.27
N GLN A 715 29.57 30.59 16.76
CA GLN A 715 29.26 31.97 16.40
C GLN A 715 29.27 32.89 17.63
N ALA A 716 28.73 32.44 18.78
CA ALA A 716 28.78 33.22 20.02
C ALA A 716 30.23 33.43 20.52
N ALA A 717 31.14 32.50 20.23
CA ALA A 717 32.55 32.63 20.56
C ALA A 717 33.33 33.50 19.56
N ASN A 718 32.96 33.48 18.29
CA ASN A 718 33.58 34.25 17.22
C ASN A 718 32.53 34.66 16.17
N ASP A 719 31.97 35.86 16.31
CA ASP A 719 30.95 36.39 15.41
C ASP A 719 31.57 36.78 14.06
N THR A 720 31.59 35.81 13.15
CA THR A 720 32.13 35.94 11.79
C THR A 720 31.16 35.33 10.79
N THR A 721 31.17 35.85 9.57
CA THR A 721 30.51 35.29 8.39
C THR A 721 31.36 34.24 7.67
N ALA A 722 32.64 34.10 8.01
CA ALA A 722 33.51 33.02 7.51
C ALA A 722 33.25 31.70 8.28
N ARG A 723 32.02 31.20 8.17
CA ARG A 723 31.50 29.97 8.81
C ARG A 723 30.45 29.33 7.91
N GLU A 724 29.96 28.16 8.29
CA GLU A 724 28.75 27.61 7.67
C GLU A 724 27.51 28.49 7.98
N PRO A 725 26.63 28.79 7.00
CA PRO A 725 25.37 29.49 7.24
C PRO A 725 24.36 28.59 7.97
N SER A 726 23.42 29.17 8.72
CA SER A 726 22.27 28.45 9.26
C SER A 726 21.18 28.27 8.18
N LEU A 727 20.20 27.39 8.43
CA LEU A 727 19.08 27.19 7.51
C LEU A 727 18.31 28.48 7.17
N PRO A 728 17.88 29.32 8.14
CA PRO A 728 17.18 30.56 7.82
C PRO A 728 18.07 31.55 7.05
N GLU A 729 19.38 31.58 7.29
CA GLU A 729 20.32 32.43 6.53
C GLU A 729 20.41 32.01 5.06
N MET A 730 20.49 30.70 4.79
CA MET A 730 20.49 30.19 3.41
C MET A 730 19.18 30.51 2.68
N VAL A 731 18.06 30.34 3.37
CA VAL A 731 16.71 30.59 2.82
C VAL A 731 16.49 32.08 2.55
N ASP A 732 16.89 32.97 3.46
CA ASP A 732 16.75 34.42 3.29
C ASP A 732 17.50 34.92 2.06
N VAL A 733 18.76 34.49 1.88
CA VAL A 733 19.56 34.85 0.69
C VAL A 733 18.87 34.42 -0.60
N VAL A 734 18.37 33.19 -0.66
CA VAL A 734 17.72 32.66 -1.87
C VAL A 734 16.40 33.39 -2.14
N LEU A 735 15.56 33.61 -1.14
CA LEU A 735 14.27 34.27 -1.31
C LEU A 735 14.45 35.74 -1.70
N ASP A 736 15.47 36.43 -1.19
CA ASP A 736 15.78 37.80 -1.58
C ASP A 736 16.14 37.90 -3.08
N LEU A 737 17.01 37.02 -3.57
CA LEU A 737 17.34 36.92 -5.00
C LEU A 737 16.11 36.52 -5.84
N LEU A 738 15.30 35.58 -5.36
CA LEU A 738 14.12 35.07 -6.04
C LEU A 738 13.07 36.16 -6.29
N ARG A 739 12.87 37.10 -5.35
CA ARG A 739 11.96 38.26 -5.51
C ARG A 739 12.34 39.14 -6.70
N LYS A 740 13.61 39.16 -7.10
CA LYS A 740 14.12 39.96 -8.23
C LYS A 740 14.27 39.15 -9.52
N ASN A 741 14.22 37.83 -9.44
CA ASN A 741 14.45 36.93 -10.57
C ASN A 741 13.33 37.01 -11.62
N GLU A 742 13.66 37.38 -12.85
CA GLU A 742 12.69 37.54 -13.94
C GLU A 742 12.06 36.22 -14.40
N GLN A 743 12.79 35.10 -14.30
CA GLN A 743 12.25 33.78 -14.63
C GLN A 743 11.20 33.35 -13.60
N ALA A 744 11.48 33.54 -12.31
CA ALA A 744 10.55 33.29 -11.22
C ALA A 744 9.28 34.15 -11.34
N LYS A 745 9.41 35.44 -11.67
CA LYS A 745 8.26 36.33 -11.90
C LYS A 745 7.42 35.96 -13.12
N LYS A 746 7.97 35.21 -14.07
CA LYS A 746 7.30 34.83 -15.31
C LYS A 746 6.69 33.43 -15.25
N HIS A 747 7.39 32.49 -14.64
CA HIS A 747 7.05 31.06 -14.67
C HIS A 747 6.78 30.49 -13.27
N GLY A 748 7.12 31.21 -12.20
CA GLY A 748 7.06 30.71 -10.84
C GLY A 748 8.28 29.89 -10.47
N TYR A 749 8.22 29.25 -9.31
CA TYR A 749 9.31 28.43 -8.77
C TYR A 749 8.82 27.26 -7.92
N PHE A 750 9.66 26.23 -7.82
CA PHE A 750 9.49 25.11 -6.90
C PHE A 750 10.75 24.97 -6.05
N LEU A 751 10.62 25.12 -4.73
CA LEU A 751 11.73 24.96 -3.79
C LEU A 751 11.46 23.83 -2.81
N MET A 752 12.49 23.06 -2.50
CA MET A 752 12.48 22.14 -1.36
C MET A 752 13.49 22.62 -0.30
N ILE A 753 13.01 22.77 0.94
CA ILE A 753 13.80 23.21 2.09
C ILE A 753 13.76 22.11 3.15
N GLU A 754 14.91 21.65 3.64
CA GLU A 754 14.98 20.57 4.62
C GLU A 754 15.68 21.02 5.91
N GLY A 755 14.97 20.89 7.04
CA GLY A 755 15.56 20.88 8.38
C GLY A 755 16.05 19.48 8.72
N SER A 756 17.19 19.09 8.14
CA SER A 756 17.56 17.68 8.01
C SER A 756 18.14 17.03 9.26
N ARG A 757 18.63 17.84 10.22
CA ARG A 757 19.41 17.34 11.36
C ARG A 757 18.55 16.97 12.57
N VAL A 758 17.25 17.30 12.57
CA VAL A 758 16.33 16.90 13.65
C VAL A 758 16.28 15.36 13.78
N ASP A 759 16.22 14.66 12.65
CA ASP A 759 16.28 13.20 12.57
C ASP A 759 17.57 12.60 13.16
N HIS A 760 18.73 13.08 12.72
CA HIS A 760 20.02 12.60 13.24
C HIS A 760 20.15 12.78 14.76
N ALA A 761 19.64 13.90 15.30
CA ALA A 761 19.61 14.11 16.75
C ALA A 761 18.65 13.12 17.45
N GLY A 762 17.64 12.62 16.74
CA GLY A 762 16.75 11.56 17.20
C GLY A 762 17.40 10.19 17.19
N HIS A 763 18.22 9.89 16.17
CA HIS A 763 19.02 8.67 16.14
C HIS A 763 20.03 8.62 17.30
N SER A 764 20.66 9.75 17.63
CA SER A 764 21.59 9.86 18.76
C SER A 764 20.92 10.11 20.11
N ASN A 765 19.58 10.13 20.17
CA ASN A 765 18.79 10.47 21.36
C ASN A 765 19.30 11.75 22.08
N ASP A 766 19.67 12.77 21.30
CA ASP A 766 20.22 14.04 21.74
C ASP A 766 19.12 15.14 21.80
N PRO A 767 18.47 15.32 22.95
CA PRO A 767 17.25 16.11 23.04
C PRO A 767 17.48 17.62 22.91
N GLY A 768 18.62 18.15 23.40
CA GLY A 768 18.88 19.59 23.30
C GLY A 768 19.25 20.00 21.88
N SER A 769 20.03 19.17 21.17
CA SER A 769 20.32 19.37 19.75
C SER A 769 19.04 19.26 18.92
N MET A 770 18.23 18.21 19.14
CA MET A 770 16.95 18.02 18.47
C MET A 770 16.01 19.22 18.65
N ALA A 771 15.89 19.73 19.87
CA ALA A 771 15.05 20.89 20.15
C ALA A 771 15.51 22.14 19.38
N LYS A 772 16.82 22.40 19.33
CA LYS A 772 17.39 23.57 18.67
C LYS A 772 17.31 23.49 17.15
N GLU A 773 17.49 22.32 16.57
CA GLU A 773 17.23 22.09 15.13
C GLU A 773 15.76 22.39 14.78
N ALA A 774 14.81 21.90 15.58
CA ALA A 774 13.38 22.15 15.36
C ALA A 774 13.00 23.63 15.56
N ILE A 775 13.62 24.34 16.50
CA ILE A 775 13.47 25.80 16.67
C ILE A 775 14.00 26.55 15.44
N THR A 776 15.16 26.14 14.92
CA THR A 776 15.79 26.78 13.74
C THR A 776 14.98 26.54 12.47
N PHE A 777 14.35 25.37 12.37
CA PHE A 777 13.36 25.11 11.31
C PHE A 777 12.15 26.04 11.44
N ASP A 778 11.66 26.32 12.65
CA ASP A 778 10.58 27.29 12.87
C ASP A 778 10.99 28.74 12.52
N GLU A 779 12.23 29.13 12.81
CA GLU A 779 12.78 30.42 12.37
C GLU A 779 12.83 30.50 10.84
N THR A 780 13.22 29.41 10.18
CA THR A 780 13.18 29.30 8.71
C THR A 780 11.75 29.43 8.18
N PHE A 781 10.78 28.83 8.88
CA PHE A 781 9.36 28.96 8.55
C PHE A 781 8.91 30.41 8.61
N ALA A 782 9.38 31.19 9.60
CA ALA A 782 9.10 32.62 9.69
C ALA A 782 9.63 33.40 8.46
N VAL A 783 10.87 33.12 8.02
CA VAL A 783 11.45 33.74 6.81
C VAL A 783 10.59 33.43 5.56
N VAL A 784 10.09 32.19 5.46
CA VAL A 784 9.20 31.80 4.36
C VAL A 784 7.86 32.52 4.45
N LEU A 785 7.27 32.67 5.64
CA LEU A 785 6.02 33.42 5.82
C LEU A 785 6.15 34.88 5.35
N ASP A 786 7.24 35.56 5.73
CA ASP A 786 7.52 36.94 5.30
C ASP A 786 7.58 37.07 3.77
N HIS A 787 8.06 36.01 3.09
CA HIS A 787 8.07 35.94 1.64
C HIS A 787 6.68 35.69 1.04
N LEU A 788 5.86 34.84 1.65
CA LEU A 788 4.48 34.57 1.22
C LEU A 788 3.59 35.82 1.34
N GLU A 789 3.79 36.65 2.37
CA GLU A 789 3.06 37.92 2.52
C GLU A 789 3.29 38.89 1.35
N GLN A 790 4.43 38.76 0.68
CA GLN A 790 4.85 39.58 -0.46
C GLN A 790 4.59 38.91 -1.82
N SER A 791 4.12 37.65 -1.81
CA SER A 791 3.99 36.79 -3.00
C SER A 791 2.62 36.08 -3.01
N PRO A 792 1.53 36.75 -3.45
CA PRO A 792 0.16 36.28 -3.26
C PRO A 792 -0.19 34.96 -3.97
N ASN A 793 0.55 34.58 -5.02
CA ASN A 793 0.39 33.31 -5.76
C ASN A 793 1.44 32.24 -5.39
N THR A 794 2.06 32.39 -4.22
CA THR A 794 2.95 31.37 -3.67
C THR A 794 2.25 30.59 -2.56
N ALA A 795 2.38 29.28 -2.61
CA ALA A 795 1.96 28.38 -1.54
C ALA A 795 3.18 27.74 -0.86
N MET A 796 3.00 27.37 0.40
CA MET A 796 3.96 26.59 1.17
C MET A 796 3.22 25.45 1.85
N LEU A 797 3.85 24.28 1.83
CA LEU A 797 3.46 23.13 2.64
C LEU A 797 4.65 22.60 3.42
N SER A 798 4.40 22.09 4.62
CA SER A 798 5.39 21.43 5.45
C SER A 798 4.85 20.16 6.07
N ALA A 799 5.61 19.08 5.92
CA ALA A 799 5.40 17.82 6.61
C ALA A 799 6.75 17.12 6.79
N ALA A 800 6.96 16.52 7.97
CA ALA A 800 8.10 15.64 8.20
C ALA A 800 7.95 14.37 7.37
N ASP A 801 9.05 13.72 7.02
CA ASP A 801 9.06 12.45 6.33
C ASP A 801 8.73 11.25 7.25
N HIS A 802 9.07 11.34 8.54
CA HIS A 802 8.69 10.42 9.63
C HIS A 802 8.91 11.07 11.01
N GLY A 803 8.64 10.34 12.10
CA GLY A 803 9.15 10.66 13.43
C GLY A 803 10.35 9.80 13.79
N THR A 804 11.24 10.29 14.66
CA THR A 804 12.50 9.57 15.02
C THR A 804 12.75 9.50 16.54
N GLY A 805 13.42 8.44 17.00
CA GLY A 805 13.83 8.19 18.39
C GLY A 805 12.69 7.73 19.33
N GLY A 806 11.43 7.92 18.90
CA GLY A 806 10.26 7.63 19.72
C GLY A 806 10.28 8.37 21.05
N LEU A 807 10.66 9.65 20.99
CA LEU A 807 10.74 10.59 22.10
C LEU A 807 9.42 10.67 22.89
N THR A 808 9.49 10.63 24.22
CA THR A 808 8.36 10.89 25.11
C THR A 808 8.66 12.04 26.03
N LEU A 809 7.79 13.07 26.03
CA LEU A 809 7.83 14.20 26.98
C LEU A 809 7.28 13.79 28.35
N GLY A 810 8.13 13.11 29.09
CA GLY A 810 7.83 12.41 30.34
C GLY A 810 8.56 11.07 30.37
N ARG A 811 8.97 10.65 31.57
CA ARG A 811 9.79 9.44 31.79
C ARG A 811 9.28 8.63 32.97
N ASP A 812 9.33 7.30 32.85
CA ASP A 812 8.99 6.32 33.87
C ASP A 812 7.55 6.46 34.42
N SER A 813 7.38 7.11 35.58
CA SER A 813 6.11 7.28 36.27
C SER A 813 5.79 8.71 36.72
N PRO A 814 6.73 9.59 37.12
CA PRO A 814 6.35 10.92 37.58
C PRO A 814 5.84 11.80 36.44
N TYR A 815 4.85 12.63 36.72
CA TYR A 815 4.32 13.61 35.77
C TYR A 815 5.21 14.86 35.78
N MET A 816 6.46 14.68 35.38
CA MET A 816 7.50 15.70 35.40
C MET A 816 8.21 15.74 34.04
N TRP A 817 8.44 16.95 33.55
CA TRP A 817 9.21 17.27 32.35
C TRP A 817 9.88 18.64 32.61
N TYR A 818 11.19 18.72 32.43
CA TYR A 818 12.00 19.89 32.78
C TYR A 818 12.69 20.48 31.54
N PRO A 819 11.97 21.23 30.68
CA PRO A 819 12.52 21.74 29.43
C PRO A 819 13.71 22.71 29.63
N THR A 820 13.77 23.41 30.77
CA THR A 820 14.87 24.31 31.13
C THR A 820 16.22 23.61 31.23
N GLU A 821 16.23 22.30 31.49
CA GLU A 821 17.47 21.50 31.54
C GLU A 821 18.15 21.44 30.16
N LEU A 822 17.37 21.50 29.09
CA LEU A 822 17.87 21.40 27.72
C LEU A 822 18.27 22.76 27.11
N GLN A 823 17.75 23.88 27.63
CA GLN A 823 18.11 25.22 27.15
C GLN A 823 19.61 25.50 27.24
N GLN A 824 20.28 24.92 28.25
CA GLN A 824 21.69 25.12 28.53
C GLN A 824 22.62 24.20 27.72
N GLN A 825 22.09 23.20 27.02
CA GLN A 825 22.91 22.36 26.17
C GLN A 825 23.46 23.18 25.00
N ASN A 826 24.76 23.38 24.91
CA ASN A 826 25.41 24.17 23.85
C ASN A 826 26.50 23.38 23.09
N MET A 827 26.49 22.05 23.22
CA MET A 827 27.28 21.12 22.42
C MET A 827 26.43 19.89 22.11
N SER A 828 26.45 19.42 20.87
CA SER A 828 25.81 18.16 20.51
C SER A 828 26.60 16.96 21.03
N THR A 829 25.94 15.82 21.19
CA THR A 829 26.63 14.56 21.52
C THR A 829 27.58 14.12 20.40
N GLU A 830 27.32 14.49 19.15
CA GLU A 830 28.21 14.27 18.00
C GLU A 830 29.56 15.00 18.19
N ILE A 831 29.55 16.29 18.55
CA ILE A 831 30.80 17.00 18.84
C ILE A 831 31.46 16.51 20.13
N MET A 832 30.69 16.08 21.13
CA MET A 832 31.26 15.41 22.31
C MET A 832 31.99 14.12 21.93
N GLN A 833 31.43 13.31 21.02
CA GLN A 833 32.07 12.11 20.49
C GLN A 833 33.40 12.46 19.81
N VAL A 834 33.45 13.49 18.97
CA VAL A 834 34.71 13.94 18.32
C VAL A 834 35.79 14.27 19.35
N HIS A 835 35.44 14.92 20.48
CA HIS A 835 36.38 15.16 21.56
C HIS A 835 36.87 13.86 22.23
N LEU A 836 35.99 12.87 22.39
CA LEU A 836 36.33 11.57 22.95
C LEU A 836 37.16 10.72 21.99
N GLU A 837 36.92 10.78 20.68
CA GLU A 837 37.75 10.15 19.65
C GLU A 837 39.18 10.68 19.71
N GLY A 838 39.37 12.00 19.92
CA GLY A 838 40.69 12.59 20.14
C GLY A 838 41.42 12.03 21.36
N VAL A 839 40.69 11.61 22.40
CA VAL A 839 41.25 10.88 23.56
C VAL A 839 41.55 9.43 23.18
N LEU A 840 40.63 8.77 22.47
CA LEU A 840 40.73 7.39 22.02
C LEU A 840 41.97 7.15 21.13
N ASP A 841 42.35 8.15 20.34
CA ASP A 841 43.53 8.17 19.46
C ASP A 841 44.83 8.62 20.16
N SER A 842 44.74 9.04 21.42
CA SER A 842 45.90 9.51 22.18
C SER A 842 46.72 8.35 22.79
N ASN A 843 47.92 8.67 23.28
CA ASN A 843 48.77 7.70 23.97
C ASN A 843 48.14 7.12 25.25
N ASP A 844 47.19 7.85 25.86
CA ASP A 844 46.46 7.39 27.05
C ASP A 844 45.55 6.19 26.74
N CYS A 845 45.31 5.92 25.45
CA CYS A 845 44.51 4.82 24.92
C CYS A 845 45.31 3.82 24.06
N SER A 846 46.62 3.70 24.31
CA SER A 846 47.46 2.65 23.71
C SER A 846 47.05 1.23 24.17
N THR A 847 47.41 0.20 23.39
CA THR A 847 46.95 -1.20 23.57
C THR A 847 47.24 -1.82 24.96
N ASP A 848 48.20 -1.28 25.71
CA ASP A 848 48.54 -1.76 27.05
C ASP A 848 47.94 -0.88 28.17
N ALA A 849 47.10 0.10 27.81
CA ALA A 849 46.59 1.15 28.69
C ALA A 849 45.06 1.17 28.84
N ASN A 850 44.35 0.08 28.52
CA ASN A 850 42.87 0.04 28.52
C ASN A 850 42.21 0.61 29.79
N GLU A 851 42.69 0.30 30.99
CA GLU A 851 42.12 0.84 32.24
C GLU A 851 42.35 2.35 32.40
N THR A 852 43.49 2.85 31.91
CA THR A 852 43.76 4.30 31.87
C THR A 852 42.84 4.96 30.85
N CYS A 853 42.72 4.38 29.65
CA CYS A 853 41.85 4.85 28.59
C CYS A 853 40.39 5.01 29.04
N LYS A 854 39.81 3.96 29.65
CA LYS A 854 38.45 3.99 30.21
C LYS A 854 38.27 5.13 31.22
N THR A 855 39.25 5.30 32.10
CA THR A 855 39.23 6.36 33.12
C THR A 855 39.28 7.76 32.50
N VAL A 856 40.15 7.97 31.51
CA VAL A 856 40.31 9.28 30.84
C VAL A 856 39.08 9.59 29.98
N LEU A 857 38.55 8.63 29.23
CA LEU A 857 37.32 8.78 28.45
C LEU A 857 36.13 9.15 29.34
N LEU A 858 35.90 8.40 30.43
CA LEU A 858 34.81 8.69 31.36
C LEU A 858 34.96 10.07 32.02
N THR A 859 36.18 10.43 32.43
CA THR A 859 36.46 11.77 33.00
C THR A 859 36.19 12.88 32.00
N THR A 860 36.59 12.67 30.74
CA THR A 860 36.38 13.62 29.65
C THR A 860 34.89 13.75 29.34
N ALA A 861 34.17 12.64 29.19
CA ALA A 861 32.73 12.61 28.98
C ALA A 861 31.97 13.38 30.06
N LYS A 862 32.27 13.13 31.34
CA LYS A 862 31.68 13.87 32.46
C LYS A 862 32.02 15.37 32.44
N THR A 863 33.23 15.72 32.03
CA THR A 863 33.66 17.12 31.91
C THR A 863 32.92 17.84 30.79
N LEU A 864 32.74 17.17 29.64
CA LEU A 864 31.95 17.70 28.52
C LEU A 864 30.50 17.93 28.93
N LEU A 865 29.87 16.93 29.56
CA LEU A 865 28.52 17.06 30.11
C LEU A 865 28.41 18.24 31.09
N ALA A 866 29.34 18.37 32.03
CA ALA A 866 29.29 19.44 33.03
C ALA A 866 29.54 20.85 32.46
N ASN A 867 30.34 20.97 31.40
CA ASN A 867 30.70 22.26 30.82
C ASN A 867 29.69 22.75 29.78
N TYR A 868 29.03 21.83 29.08
CA TYR A 868 28.22 22.14 27.89
C TYR A 868 26.75 21.74 28.01
N THR A 869 26.31 21.24 29.18
CA THR A 869 24.91 20.90 29.48
C THR A 869 24.58 21.27 30.92
N ASN A 870 23.33 21.05 31.37
CA ASN A 870 22.96 21.23 32.78
C ASN A 870 23.30 20.02 33.69
N VAL A 871 24.00 19.01 33.16
CA VAL A 871 24.45 17.83 33.92
C VAL A 871 25.74 18.17 34.69
N THR A 872 25.64 18.96 35.76
CA THR A 872 26.82 19.51 36.46
C THR A 872 27.63 18.50 37.27
N SER A 873 27.01 17.40 37.71
CA SER A 873 27.70 16.31 38.41
C SER A 873 26.90 15.01 38.36
N VAL A 874 27.57 13.90 38.08
CA VAL A 874 26.99 12.54 38.07
C VAL A 874 27.96 11.53 38.68
N SER A 875 27.44 10.66 39.55
CA SER A 875 28.24 9.55 40.12
C SER A 875 28.43 8.45 39.07
N ASP A 876 29.43 7.57 39.24
CA ASP A 876 29.61 6.41 38.35
C ASP A 876 28.40 5.47 38.38
N GLU A 877 27.70 5.41 39.51
CA GLU A 877 26.47 4.62 39.67
C GLU A 877 25.31 5.20 38.84
N ASP A 878 25.19 6.53 38.79
CA ASP A 878 24.14 7.22 38.00
C ASP A 878 24.36 7.09 36.48
N VAL A 879 25.60 6.81 36.04
CA VAL A 879 25.97 6.64 34.63
C VAL A 879 26.55 5.26 34.33
N ALA A 880 26.05 4.23 35.03
CA ALA A 880 26.55 2.86 34.90
C ALA A 880 26.51 2.34 33.45
N THR A 881 25.51 2.71 32.64
CA THR A 881 25.43 2.35 31.22
C THR A 881 26.55 3.03 30.42
N LEU A 882 26.75 4.35 30.56
CA LEU A 882 27.85 5.06 29.92
C LEU A 882 29.22 4.47 30.28
N VAL A 883 29.43 4.07 31.55
CA VAL A 883 30.65 3.38 31.98
C VAL A 883 30.82 2.05 31.25
N THR A 884 29.73 1.32 31.04
CA THR A 884 29.71 0.05 30.32
C THR A 884 30.03 0.25 28.85
N GLU A 885 29.39 1.21 28.17
CA GLU A 885 29.65 1.47 26.76
C GLU A 885 31.06 1.97 26.49
N ILE A 886 31.63 2.80 27.40
CA ILE A 886 33.04 3.17 27.33
C ILE A 886 33.94 1.94 27.47
N ALA A 887 33.61 1.00 28.35
CA ALA A 887 34.38 -0.23 28.50
C ALA A 887 34.31 -1.10 27.23
N THR A 888 33.13 -1.27 26.64
CA THR A 888 32.92 -1.97 25.36
C THR A 888 33.71 -1.31 24.23
N ALA A 889 33.64 0.03 24.12
CA ALA A 889 34.38 0.79 23.13
C ALA A 889 35.89 0.58 23.23
N VAL A 890 36.44 0.55 24.45
CA VAL A 890 37.88 0.38 24.65
C VAL A 890 38.35 -1.06 24.46
N ASP A 891 37.59 -2.03 24.98
CA ASP A 891 38.01 -3.42 25.03
C ASP A 891 37.66 -4.22 23.77
N GLU A 892 36.62 -3.82 23.03
CA GLU A 892 36.02 -4.64 21.97
C GLU A 892 35.93 -3.94 20.61
N THR A 893 35.23 -2.79 20.53
CA THR A 893 34.79 -2.25 19.23
C THR A 893 35.70 -1.18 18.66
N ARG A 894 36.33 -0.38 19.53
CA ARG A 894 37.04 0.87 19.18
C ARG A 894 36.14 1.87 18.43
N ASP A 895 34.85 1.83 18.73
CA ASP A 895 33.80 2.69 18.21
C ASP A 895 33.08 3.38 19.38
N LEU A 896 32.72 4.65 19.22
CA LEU A 896 32.10 5.49 20.25
C LEU A 896 30.64 5.86 19.94
N GLU A 897 30.01 5.26 18.93
CA GLU A 897 28.60 5.52 18.58
C GLU A 897 27.65 5.26 19.76
N ASP A 898 27.76 4.10 20.43
CA ASP A 898 26.93 3.80 21.61
C ASP A 898 27.24 4.75 22.79
N VAL A 899 28.49 5.21 22.90
CA VAL A 899 28.88 6.21 23.91
C VAL A 899 28.19 7.55 23.63
N MET A 900 28.11 7.97 22.36
CA MET A 900 27.38 9.18 21.95
C MET A 900 25.89 9.09 22.29
N ILE A 901 25.25 7.96 22.01
CA ILE A 901 23.83 7.72 22.34
C ILE A 901 23.62 7.79 23.86
N GLU A 902 24.50 7.17 24.64
CA GLU A 902 24.41 7.19 26.10
C GLU A 902 24.65 8.58 26.70
N LEU A 903 25.48 9.44 26.09
CA LEU A 903 25.56 10.86 26.48
C LEU A 903 24.18 11.53 26.35
N GLY A 904 23.46 11.26 25.25
CA GLY A 904 22.09 11.73 25.03
C GLY A 904 21.11 11.23 26.10
N HIS A 905 21.22 9.96 26.51
CA HIS A 905 20.44 9.41 27.60
C HIS A 905 20.74 10.08 28.95
N VAL A 906 22.00 10.36 29.26
CA VAL A 906 22.38 11.05 30.51
C VAL A 906 21.78 12.46 30.57
N ILE A 907 21.78 13.20 29.44
CA ILE A 907 21.12 14.50 29.33
C ILE A 907 19.60 14.35 29.52
N SER A 908 19.01 13.35 28.86
CA SER A 908 17.57 13.06 28.87
C SER A 908 17.01 12.77 30.27
N VAL A 909 17.79 12.10 31.14
CA VAL A 909 17.39 11.79 32.53
C VAL A 909 17.13 13.07 33.33
N ARG A 910 17.97 14.10 33.19
CA ARG A 910 17.78 15.38 33.91
C ARG A 910 16.53 16.10 33.47
N ALA A 911 16.26 16.08 32.17
CA ALA A 911 15.07 16.69 31.59
C ALA A 911 13.80 15.86 31.87
N ALA A 912 13.90 14.62 32.36
CA ALA A 912 12.79 13.68 32.57
C ALA A 912 12.07 13.28 31.26
N ILE A 913 12.85 12.91 30.23
CA ILE A 913 12.34 12.35 28.97
C ILE A 913 12.78 10.91 28.72
N GLY A 914 11.96 10.24 27.93
CA GLY A 914 12.20 8.87 27.48
C GLY A 914 12.42 8.81 25.97
N TRP A 915 13.09 7.75 25.56
CA TRP A 915 13.27 7.33 24.18
C TRP A 915 12.89 5.85 24.10
N THR A 916 12.35 5.42 22.96
CA THR A 916 11.91 4.02 22.78
C THR A 916 12.70 3.27 21.72
N THR A 917 13.46 4.00 20.90
CA THR A 917 14.27 3.46 19.81
C THR A 917 15.37 4.46 19.47
N ILE A 918 16.39 4.02 18.74
CA ILE A 918 17.34 4.88 18.04
C ILE A 918 16.98 4.98 16.55
N GLY A 919 15.81 4.50 16.13
CA GLY A 919 15.34 4.49 14.75
C GLY A 919 14.08 5.33 14.54
N HIS A 920 13.49 5.19 13.36
CA HIS A 920 12.24 5.88 13.04
C HIS A 920 11.04 5.24 13.76
N VAL A 921 9.94 5.98 13.85
CA VAL A 921 8.65 5.55 14.40
C VAL A 921 7.51 5.83 13.42
N GLY A 922 6.57 4.89 13.32
CA GLY A 922 5.39 4.99 12.44
C GLY A 922 4.27 5.88 12.99
N THR A 923 4.60 6.97 13.68
CA THR A 923 3.61 7.95 14.14
C THR A 923 3.26 8.88 12.98
N ASP A 924 1.98 9.17 12.78
CA ASP A 924 1.56 10.19 11.81
C ASP A 924 2.22 11.53 12.14
N VAL A 925 2.68 12.22 11.10
CA VAL A 925 3.36 13.52 11.20
C VAL A 925 2.37 14.65 10.93
N ASN A 926 2.69 15.88 11.36
CA ASN A 926 1.81 17.02 11.13
C ASN A 926 1.95 17.56 9.70
N LEU A 927 0.84 18.06 9.13
CA LEU A 927 0.80 18.82 7.88
C LEU A 927 0.49 20.29 8.16
N TYR A 928 1.37 21.17 7.73
CA TYR A 928 1.22 22.62 7.82
C TYR A 928 1.12 23.24 6.43
N CYS A 929 0.21 24.18 6.21
CA CYS A 929 0.10 24.85 4.91
C CYS A 929 -0.27 26.32 5.03
N LYS A 930 0.22 27.10 4.07
CA LYS A 930 -0.11 28.51 3.88
C LYS A 930 -0.11 28.84 2.39
N GLY A 931 -1.13 29.53 1.89
CA GLY A 931 -1.17 30.00 0.51
C GLY A 931 -2.56 30.45 0.10
N PRO A 932 -2.85 30.49 -1.21
CA PRO A 932 -4.20 30.72 -1.69
C PRO A 932 -5.21 29.76 -1.06
N GLN A 933 -6.46 30.20 -0.83
CA GLN A 933 -7.48 29.42 -0.12
C GLN A 933 -7.71 28.03 -0.73
N VAL A 934 -7.54 27.90 -2.04
CA VAL A 934 -7.62 26.63 -2.78
C VAL A 934 -6.62 25.60 -2.22
N PHE A 935 -5.37 26.03 -2.02
CA PHE A 935 -4.27 25.22 -1.54
C PHE A 935 -4.45 24.86 -0.06
N GLU A 936 -4.79 25.84 0.77
CA GLU A 936 -5.04 25.61 2.20
C GLU A 936 -6.22 24.66 2.43
N ARG A 937 -7.23 24.65 1.54
CA ARG A 937 -8.34 23.68 1.61
C ARG A 937 -7.88 22.26 1.26
N MET A 938 -7.00 22.08 0.28
CA MET A 938 -6.43 20.79 -0.09
C MET A 938 -5.67 20.13 1.06
N CYS A 939 -5.01 20.93 1.90
CA CYS A 939 -4.23 20.42 3.02
C CYS A 939 -5.06 19.91 4.21
N LYS A 940 -6.37 20.18 4.28
CA LYS A 940 -7.16 19.84 5.47
C LYS A 940 -7.44 18.35 5.58
N GLY A 941 -7.12 17.76 6.72
CA GLY A 941 -7.46 16.38 7.04
C GLY A 941 -6.25 15.46 7.24
N LEU A 942 -6.50 14.16 7.18
CA LEU A 942 -5.48 13.12 7.29
C LEU A 942 -5.20 12.58 5.89
N HIS A 943 -3.94 12.62 5.48
CA HIS A 943 -3.51 12.30 4.12
C HIS A 943 -2.44 11.21 4.11
N GLU A 944 -2.33 10.49 3.01
CA GLU A 944 -1.13 9.70 2.71
C GLU A 944 -0.02 10.63 2.21
N ASN A 945 1.24 10.27 2.44
CA ASN A 945 2.38 11.06 1.97
C ASN A 945 2.40 11.27 0.44
N THR A 946 1.86 10.34 -0.35
CA THR A 946 1.69 10.52 -1.80
C THR A 946 0.75 11.65 -2.19
N TYR A 947 -0.22 12.00 -1.33
CA TYR A 947 -1.18 13.06 -1.62
C TYR A 947 -0.53 14.45 -1.58
N LEU A 948 0.56 14.63 -0.83
CA LEU A 948 1.29 15.90 -0.82
C LEU A 948 1.84 16.25 -2.20
N ASN A 949 2.27 15.25 -2.98
CA ASN A 949 2.62 15.45 -4.39
C ASN A 949 1.44 16.04 -5.17
N LYS A 950 0.26 15.45 -5.03
CA LYS A 950 -0.98 15.91 -5.69
C LYS A 950 -1.36 17.34 -5.31
N ILE A 951 -1.15 17.73 -4.05
CA ILE A 951 -1.36 19.11 -3.60
C ILE A 951 -0.47 20.07 -4.40
N MET A 952 0.82 19.74 -4.52
CA MET A 952 1.80 20.59 -5.23
C MET A 952 1.54 20.61 -6.73
N THR A 953 1.36 19.45 -7.34
CA THR A 953 1.22 19.32 -8.80
C THR A 953 -0.08 19.94 -9.27
N ASN A 954 -1.21 19.72 -8.60
CA ASN A 954 -2.47 20.38 -8.95
C ASN A 954 -2.42 21.90 -8.81
N PHE A 955 -1.76 22.41 -7.77
CA PHE A 955 -1.65 23.86 -7.58
C PHE A 955 -0.79 24.49 -8.69
N LEU A 956 0.32 23.85 -9.06
CA LEU A 956 1.22 24.28 -10.14
C LEU A 956 0.75 23.87 -11.55
N GLY A 957 -0.31 23.07 -11.64
CA GLY A 957 -0.83 22.43 -12.84
C GLY A 957 0.12 21.42 -13.50
N LEU A 958 1.07 20.83 -12.76
CA LEU A 958 2.19 20.03 -13.25
C LEU A 958 1.90 18.54 -13.46
N GLU A 959 0.70 18.05 -13.18
CA GLU A 959 0.36 16.61 -13.18
C GLU A 959 0.77 15.94 -14.50
N HIS A 960 0.31 16.49 -15.63
CA HIS A 960 0.65 15.95 -16.94
C HIS A 960 2.14 16.07 -17.26
N GLN A 961 2.81 17.13 -16.81
CA GLN A 961 4.23 17.31 -17.07
C GLN A 961 5.06 16.26 -16.32
N GLN A 962 4.68 15.92 -15.09
CA GLN A 962 5.37 14.92 -14.29
C GLN A 962 5.23 13.52 -14.90
N ASP A 963 4.07 13.18 -15.45
CA ASP A 963 3.87 11.94 -16.21
C ASP A 963 4.81 11.89 -17.43
N LEU A 964 4.98 13.02 -18.13
CA LEU A 964 5.92 13.11 -19.26
C LEU A 964 7.37 12.90 -18.83
N GLU A 965 7.81 13.46 -17.70
CA GLU A 965 9.16 13.19 -17.17
C GLU A 965 9.34 11.71 -16.80
N THR A 966 8.31 11.08 -16.21
CA THR A 966 8.32 9.63 -15.95
C THR A 966 8.51 8.83 -17.24
N LEU A 967 7.79 9.18 -18.31
CA LEU A 967 7.90 8.52 -19.60
C LEU A 967 9.28 8.71 -20.25
N LYS A 968 9.86 9.91 -20.15
CA LYS A 968 11.22 10.19 -20.64
C LYS A 968 12.26 9.32 -19.95
N HIS A 969 12.22 9.24 -18.62
CA HIS A 969 13.15 8.39 -17.85
C HIS A 969 13.00 6.90 -18.18
N ARG A 970 11.79 6.48 -18.56
CA ARG A 970 11.51 5.10 -19.00
C ARG A 970 11.78 4.86 -20.49
N ASN A 971 12.40 5.82 -21.18
CA ASN A 971 12.72 5.77 -22.62
C ASN A 971 11.51 5.55 -23.53
N PHE A 972 10.32 6.02 -23.13
CA PHE A 972 9.19 6.10 -24.05
C PHE A 972 9.34 7.32 -24.95
N THR A 973 9.24 7.10 -26.26
CA THR A 973 9.27 8.18 -27.24
C THR A 973 7.96 8.97 -27.15
N VAL A 974 7.99 10.12 -26.49
CA VAL A 974 6.89 11.09 -26.52
C VAL A 974 6.95 11.79 -27.88
N LEU A 975 5.92 11.66 -28.71
CA LEU A 975 5.81 12.41 -29.96
C LEU A 975 5.73 13.91 -29.60
N GLU A 976 6.62 14.74 -30.14
CA GLU A 976 6.81 16.15 -29.77
C GLU A 976 5.61 17.08 -30.06
N ASP A 977 4.47 16.57 -30.54
CA ASP A 977 3.27 17.37 -30.82
C ASP A 977 1.96 16.62 -30.48
N PRO A 978 1.43 16.77 -29.27
CA PRO A 978 0.20 16.12 -28.83
C PRO A 978 -1.08 16.82 -29.32
N LEU A 979 -1.00 17.96 -30.01
CA LEU A 979 -2.16 18.69 -30.56
C LEU A 979 -2.43 18.42 -32.04
N ALA A 980 -1.72 17.46 -32.64
CA ALA A 980 -1.89 17.07 -34.05
C ALA A 980 -2.83 15.86 -34.27
N PHE A 981 -3.62 15.43 -33.27
CA PHE A 981 -4.56 14.31 -33.39
C PHE A 981 -6.03 14.72 -33.20
#